data_AF-A0A7X7Z567-F1
#
_entry.id   AF-A0A7X7Z567-F1
#
_cell.length_a   1.000
_cell.length_b   1.000
_cell.length_c   1.000
_cell.angle_alpha   90.00
_cell.angle_beta   90.00
_cell.angle_gamma   90.00
#
_symmetry.space_group_name_H-M   'P 1'
#
loop_
_entity.id
_entity.type
_entity.pdbx_description
1 polymer ?
#
loop_
_entity_poly.entity_id
_entity_poly.type
_entity_poly.pdbx_seq_one_letter_code
_entity_poly.pdbx_strand_id
1 'polypeptide(L)'
;AESRWAEIMRKENNYRLWIAQGDSLSNLEKWEQAVVVFTKALQVKPEENYPKQRLTFINTLLNNRKENQRQFDALLVSARQNMKKAAWDAARNDINEALKLIPNDSQALAILRQIEQAEHDEKASIAQYLTLRSLGDSLMKEGAWQQAIDAYTEALTIKKDDPYAKGKITEAKAEIKKQGEYLAGINNAERLMKAGQWEESKQAYRLLAEKYPSETLPRQKILIIDSLITDKHKKEARVSQLLHSGDSLMSANKPGEALEKYSHALELKPKDTQIRKKVDLAQQKFQEMNAEEALLSSWRKEADLLFSNIKYDEASTLYSKILKLRPNDVEAKRKLTLSDSLNKVMLDLTEKTNRLKLAADRNFEARKWQDALDNYQQLLALTPNNSEVSARIEICRREIENEIRLENNFKLWMREGDSLFAIQQIEDAASRYQQALQLKPENTEAKSKHDNVIGILIERKLKEEQYVQLIKEGDSLEALGEWINARQRFELSLQIKPSETYPKQKVESLGKIIKDMEAKEMAFEAAMQKGETALSNGQLEKALEHFASAIEIKPENIKARAKINEVNAKIAERIEQDRRYSMLISKADSVYSAGDLNEAVNIYKEALSIKSSENYPAKRISQIEKEISDKEFMENSYVRALATADSCFDVRLYNDALKAYLRATHFKPQETYPHEKIKIINEILTKPRAVEGITYERALESALRDEAAGRWGLAFDNYLIAIHLEPHRQEAADGLKRSLAAALNDTTAIIEKRSLTLNPGAGNRFELPAVARSSRAIIVVTLSKQPAEDSKIVVNYGKGVTTTGGIVLRILKNPVTNTFIGQLGGQVGWDDDNRWLNLIPEPGNLQVDAIIITGR
;
A
#
# COMPACT_ATOMS: atom_id res chain seq x y z
N ALA A 1 36.75 23.83 -22.68
CA ALA A 1 36.48 23.11 -21.42
C ALA A 1 35.09 22.45 -21.43
N GLU A 2 34.04 23.17 -21.85
CA GLU A 2 32.65 22.66 -21.91
C GLU A 2 32.47 21.43 -22.82
N SER A 3 33.09 21.38 -23.99
CA SER A 3 33.02 20.21 -24.89
C SER A 3 33.61 18.93 -24.27
N ARG A 4 34.65 19.07 -23.44
CA ARG A 4 35.31 17.94 -22.74
C ARG A 4 34.44 17.41 -21.61
N TRP A 5 33.76 18.30 -20.87
CA TRP A 5 32.81 17.94 -19.82
C TRP A 5 31.54 17.27 -20.36
N ALA A 6 31.01 17.77 -21.49
CA ALA A 6 29.86 17.16 -22.16
C ALA A 6 30.16 15.73 -22.63
N GLU A 7 31.37 15.48 -23.12
CA GLU A 7 31.79 14.14 -23.55
C GLU A 7 31.96 13.18 -22.36
N ILE A 8 32.52 13.64 -21.24
CA ILE A 8 32.63 12.86 -20.00
C ILE A 8 31.24 12.48 -19.47
N MET A 9 30.32 13.43 -19.41
CA MET A 9 28.94 13.19 -18.94
C MET A 9 28.17 12.25 -19.85
N ARG A 10 28.37 12.35 -21.18
CA ARG A 10 27.76 11.43 -22.15
C ARG A 10 28.28 10.00 -21.99
N LYS A 11 29.58 9.82 -21.77
CA LYS A 11 30.18 8.50 -21.50
C LYS A 11 29.68 7.93 -20.18
N GLU A 12 29.58 8.73 -19.13
CA GLU A 12 29.04 8.31 -17.83
C GLU A 12 27.57 7.88 -17.92
N ASN A 13 26.72 8.64 -18.62
CA ASN A 13 25.31 8.33 -18.75
C ASN A 13 25.07 7.07 -19.60
N ASN A 14 25.82 6.92 -20.70
CA ASN A 14 25.78 5.71 -21.52
C ASN A 14 26.26 4.49 -20.75
N TYR A 15 27.34 4.63 -19.96
CA TYR A 15 27.83 3.55 -19.10
C TYR A 15 26.75 3.07 -18.12
N ARG A 16 26.09 3.99 -17.40
CA ARG A 16 25.01 3.66 -16.47
C ARG A 16 23.83 2.97 -17.15
N LEU A 17 23.46 3.40 -18.36
CA LEU A 17 22.40 2.77 -19.15
C LEU A 17 22.75 1.31 -19.49
N TRP A 18 23.97 1.06 -19.96
CA TRP A 18 24.41 -0.31 -20.27
C TRP A 18 24.49 -1.17 -19.02
N ILE A 19 24.92 -0.64 -17.88
CA ILE A 19 24.90 -1.38 -16.61
C ILE A 19 23.47 -1.79 -16.22
N ALA A 20 22.53 -0.84 -16.20
CA ALA A 20 21.15 -1.13 -15.85
C ALA A 20 20.50 -2.17 -16.79
N GLN A 21 20.77 -2.06 -18.10
CA GLN A 21 20.27 -3.03 -19.07
C GLN A 21 20.93 -4.42 -18.91
N GLY A 22 22.23 -4.47 -18.63
CA GLY A 22 22.97 -5.71 -18.39
C GLY A 22 22.48 -6.45 -17.14
N ASP A 23 22.20 -5.71 -16.07
CA ASP A 23 21.64 -6.27 -14.84
C ASP A 23 20.19 -6.74 -15.03
N SER A 24 19.37 -5.99 -15.77
CA SER A 24 18.02 -6.43 -16.14
C SER A 24 18.04 -7.73 -16.93
N LEU A 25 18.89 -7.84 -17.95
CA LEU A 25 19.03 -9.07 -18.75
C LEU A 25 19.57 -10.24 -17.94
N SER A 26 20.46 -9.99 -16.97
CA SER A 26 20.96 -11.00 -16.04
C SER A 26 19.86 -11.52 -15.11
N ASN A 27 19.01 -10.63 -14.59
CA ASN A 27 17.87 -11.03 -13.75
C ASN A 27 16.80 -11.80 -14.55
N LEU A 28 16.73 -11.59 -15.86
CA LEU A 28 15.89 -12.36 -16.78
C LEU A 28 16.57 -13.63 -17.31
N GLU A 29 17.73 -14.00 -16.77
CA GLU A 29 18.54 -15.16 -17.18
C GLU A 29 18.93 -15.18 -18.68
N LYS A 30 18.92 -14.01 -19.33
CA LYS A 30 19.36 -13.82 -20.71
C LYS A 30 20.88 -13.60 -20.75
N TRP A 31 21.61 -14.58 -20.25
CA TRP A 31 23.05 -14.52 -19.98
C TRP A 31 23.88 -14.07 -21.18
N GLU A 32 23.63 -14.60 -22.38
CA GLU A 32 24.36 -14.22 -23.60
C GLU A 32 24.12 -12.75 -24.00
N GLN A 33 22.89 -12.25 -23.80
CA GLN A 33 22.56 -10.85 -24.09
C GLN A 33 23.14 -9.91 -23.02
N ALA A 34 23.13 -10.34 -21.76
CA ALA A 34 23.76 -9.62 -20.66
C ALA A 34 25.28 -9.46 -20.87
N VAL A 35 25.96 -10.51 -21.39
CA VAL A 35 27.38 -10.45 -21.75
C VAL A 35 27.65 -9.35 -22.79
N VAL A 36 26.84 -9.28 -23.85
CA VAL A 36 26.98 -8.24 -24.89
C VAL A 36 26.86 -6.84 -24.27
N VAL A 37 25.89 -6.65 -23.37
CA VAL A 37 25.60 -5.35 -22.78
C VAL A 37 26.65 -4.91 -21.75
N PHE A 38 27.14 -5.81 -20.89
CA PHE A 38 28.26 -5.49 -19.99
C PHE A 38 29.57 -5.25 -20.75
N THR A 39 29.78 -5.92 -21.88
CA THR A 39 30.92 -5.66 -22.76
C THR A 39 30.84 -4.25 -23.36
N LYS A 40 29.63 -3.80 -23.76
CA LYS A 40 29.41 -2.40 -24.19
C LYS A 40 29.67 -1.40 -23.07
N ALA A 41 29.30 -1.71 -21.83
CA ALA A 41 29.63 -0.86 -20.68
C ALA A 41 31.16 -0.71 -20.54
N LEU A 42 31.93 -1.79 -20.66
CA LEU A 42 33.39 -1.77 -20.63
C LEU A 42 34.04 -1.08 -21.83
N GLN A 43 33.41 -1.08 -23.01
CA GLN A 43 33.89 -0.29 -24.15
C GLN A 43 33.80 1.22 -23.88
N VAL A 44 32.82 1.66 -23.07
CA VAL A 44 32.66 3.07 -22.70
C VAL A 44 33.57 3.45 -21.53
N LYS A 45 33.74 2.57 -20.53
CA LYS A 45 34.65 2.74 -19.38
C LYS A 45 35.40 1.44 -19.06
N PRO A 46 36.60 1.21 -19.62
CA PRO A 46 37.34 -0.06 -19.48
C PRO A 46 37.88 -0.33 -18.08
N GLU A 47 38.07 0.70 -17.27
CA GLU A 47 38.69 0.59 -15.94
C GLU A 47 37.73 0.08 -14.86
N GLU A 48 36.41 0.11 -15.13
CA GLU A 48 35.38 -0.20 -14.14
C GLU A 48 35.34 -1.69 -13.78
N ASN A 49 35.34 -2.00 -12.48
CA ASN A 49 35.41 -3.38 -11.98
C ASN A 49 34.08 -4.11 -11.98
N TYR A 50 32.97 -3.39 -11.79
CA TYR A 50 31.64 -3.99 -11.67
C TYR A 50 31.24 -4.85 -12.89
N PRO A 51 31.23 -4.32 -14.13
CA PRO A 51 30.89 -5.13 -15.30
C PRO A 51 31.91 -6.26 -15.57
N LYS A 52 33.20 -6.11 -15.18
CA LYS A 52 34.19 -7.22 -15.26
C LYS A 52 33.77 -8.39 -14.36
N GLN A 53 33.42 -8.11 -13.10
CA GLN A 53 32.97 -9.14 -12.16
C GLN A 53 31.69 -9.83 -12.63
N ARG A 54 30.72 -9.05 -13.15
CA ARG A 54 29.46 -9.59 -13.70
C ARG A 54 29.74 -10.48 -14.91
N LEU A 55 30.61 -10.07 -15.83
CA LEU A 55 31.02 -10.89 -16.97
C LEU A 55 31.69 -12.20 -16.55
N THR A 56 32.61 -12.16 -15.58
CA THR A 56 33.26 -13.38 -15.06
C THR A 56 32.24 -14.35 -14.48
N PHE A 57 31.29 -13.84 -13.68
CA PHE A 57 30.21 -14.64 -13.10
C PHE A 57 29.32 -15.26 -14.18
N ILE A 58 28.84 -14.46 -15.13
CA ILE A 58 27.94 -14.92 -16.20
C ILE A 58 28.65 -15.90 -17.15
N ASN A 59 29.92 -15.65 -17.49
CA ASN A 59 30.71 -16.58 -18.30
C ASN A 59 30.94 -17.92 -17.59
N THR A 60 31.10 -17.90 -16.26
CA THR A 60 31.18 -19.13 -15.45
C THR A 60 29.88 -19.92 -15.53
N LEU A 61 28.73 -19.25 -15.39
CA LEU A 61 27.41 -19.88 -15.53
C LEU A 61 27.18 -20.46 -16.94
N LEU A 62 27.54 -19.71 -17.98
CA LEU A 62 27.45 -20.16 -19.36
C LEU A 62 28.36 -21.36 -19.65
N ASN A 63 29.56 -21.38 -19.06
CA ASN A 63 30.48 -22.51 -19.21
C ASN A 63 29.95 -23.76 -18.49
N ASN A 64 29.44 -23.60 -17.27
CA ASN A 64 28.80 -24.69 -16.52
C ASN A 64 27.57 -25.23 -17.25
N ARG A 65 26.74 -24.36 -17.84
CA ARG A 65 25.59 -24.78 -18.65
C ARG A 65 26.01 -25.58 -19.89
N LYS A 66 27.07 -25.15 -20.58
CA LYS A 66 27.62 -25.87 -21.73
C LYS A 66 28.20 -27.23 -21.33
N GLU A 67 28.86 -27.30 -20.18
CA GLU A 67 29.42 -28.56 -19.66
C GLU A 67 28.32 -29.52 -19.23
N ASN A 68 27.30 -29.03 -18.51
CA ASN A 68 26.12 -29.82 -18.15
C ASN A 68 25.40 -30.35 -19.40
N GLN A 69 25.28 -29.54 -20.46
CA GLN A 69 24.70 -29.99 -21.73
C GLN A 69 25.54 -31.08 -22.40
N ARG A 70 26.87 -30.95 -22.41
CA ARG A 70 27.76 -31.99 -22.97
C ARG A 70 27.66 -33.31 -22.21
N GLN A 71 27.66 -33.25 -20.88
CA GLN A 71 27.53 -34.43 -20.02
C GLN A 71 26.15 -35.08 -20.20
N PHE A 72 25.10 -34.27 -20.29
CA PHE A 72 23.75 -34.72 -20.62
C PHE A 72 23.72 -35.49 -21.96
N ASP A 73 24.27 -34.90 -23.02
CA ASP A 73 24.29 -35.52 -24.35
C ASP A 73 25.10 -36.84 -24.35
N ALA A 74 26.21 -36.89 -23.61
CA ALA A 74 27.03 -38.10 -23.47
C ALA A 74 26.27 -39.23 -22.75
N LEU A 75 25.52 -38.90 -21.69
CA LEU A 75 24.70 -39.85 -20.96
C LEU A 75 23.55 -40.40 -21.82
N LEU A 76 22.93 -39.58 -22.67
CA LEU A 76 21.93 -40.06 -23.63
C LEU A 76 22.52 -41.07 -24.63
N VAL A 77 23.75 -40.84 -25.09
CA VAL A 77 24.45 -41.78 -25.98
C VAL A 77 24.78 -43.08 -25.24
N SER A 78 25.30 -43.00 -24.01
CA SER A 78 25.59 -44.16 -23.16
C SER A 78 24.34 -44.99 -22.89
N ALA A 79 23.24 -44.35 -22.51
CA ALA A 79 21.96 -45.00 -22.28
C ALA A 79 21.49 -45.79 -23.51
N ARG A 80 21.55 -45.19 -24.70
CA ARG A 80 21.19 -45.86 -25.96
C ARG A 80 22.12 -47.03 -26.29
N GLN A 81 23.40 -46.96 -25.95
CA GLN A 81 24.33 -48.08 -26.12
C GLN A 81 24.01 -49.22 -25.14
N ASN A 82 23.67 -48.89 -23.89
CA ASN A 82 23.28 -49.87 -22.88
C ASN A 82 21.95 -50.56 -23.23
N MET A 83 20.98 -49.81 -23.81
CA MET A 83 19.75 -50.40 -24.36
C MET A 83 20.02 -51.41 -25.48
N LYS A 84 20.96 -51.13 -26.40
CA LYS A 84 21.34 -52.08 -27.46
C LYS A 84 21.95 -53.38 -26.92
N LYS A 85 22.51 -53.34 -25.70
CA LYS A 85 23.07 -54.49 -25.01
C LYS A 85 22.07 -55.18 -24.07
N ALA A 86 20.81 -54.72 -24.02
CA ALA A 86 19.79 -55.12 -23.04
C ALA A 86 20.23 -54.92 -21.57
N ALA A 87 21.14 -53.97 -21.32
CA ALA A 87 21.58 -53.60 -19.98
C ALA A 87 20.65 -52.51 -19.40
N TRP A 88 19.40 -52.88 -19.10
CA TRP A 88 18.33 -51.94 -18.77
C TRP A 88 18.61 -51.10 -17.52
N ASP A 89 19.20 -51.67 -16.47
CA ASP A 89 19.55 -50.92 -15.26
C ASP A 89 20.66 -49.90 -15.49
N ALA A 90 21.67 -50.25 -16.29
CA ALA A 90 22.74 -49.32 -16.67
C ALA A 90 22.19 -48.18 -17.54
N ALA A 91 21.30 -48.50 -18.49
CA ALA A 91 20.64 -47.50 -19.32
C ALA A 91 19.74 -46.57 -18.50
N ARG A 92 18.99 -47.09 -17.53
CA ARG A 92 18.14 -46.32 -16.62
C ARG A 92 18.97 -45.38 -15.75
N ASN A 93 20.09 -45.87 -15.21
CA ASN A 93 21.00 -45.06 -14.41
C ASN A 93 21.59 -43.90 -15.23
N ASP A 94 22.04 -44.15 -16.45
CA ASP A 94 22.54 -43.10 -17.35
C ASP A 94 21.48 -42.01 -17.61
N ILE A 95 20.21 -42.41 -17.84
CA ILE A 95 19.11 -41.46 -18.04
C ILE A 95 18.76 -40.70 -16.76
N ASN A 96 18.78 -41.36 -15.60
CA ASN A 96 18.52 -40.70 -14.33
C ASN A 96 19.61 -39.68 -13.99
N GLU A 97 20.88 -39.98 -14.26
CA GLU A 97 21.97 -39.00 -14.14
C GLU A 97 21.82 -37.85 -15.15
N ALA A 98 21.37 -38.13 -16.38
CA ALA A 98 21.09 -37.08 -17.36
C ALA A 98 19.97 -36.14 -16.86
N LEU A 99 18.88 -36.70 -16.30
CA LEU A 99 17.77 -35.91 -15.76
C LEU A 99 18.14 -35.08 -14.51
N LYS A 100 19.20 -35.42 -13.77
CA LYS A 100 19.74 -34.53 -12.73
C LYS A 100 20.42 -33.29 -13.31
N LEU A 101 21.06 -33.41 -14.47
CA LEU A 101 21.72 -32.28 -15.16
C LEU A 101 20.70 -31.38 -15.87
N ILE A 102 19.69 -31.97 -16.51
CA ILE A 102 18.59 -31.26 -17.19
C ILE A 102 17.24 -31.90 -16.82
N PRO A 103 16.56 -31.38 -15.78
CA PRO A 103 15.26 -31.89 -15.36
C PRO A 103 14.19 -31.73 -16.45
N ASN A 104 13.28 -32.70 -16.53
CA ASN A 104 12.13 -32.70 -17.45
C ASN A 104 12.47 -32.67 -18.95
N ASP A 105 13.69 -33.06 -19.34
CA ASP A 105 14.01 -33.16 -20.76
C ASP A 105 13.14 -34.23 -21.46
N SER A 106 12.47 -33.81 -22.52
CA SER A 106 11.52 -34.65 -23.26
C SER A 106 12.18 -35.88 -23.93
N GLN A 107 13.43 -35.78 -24.36
CA GLN A 107 14.14 -36.89 -25.00
C GLN A 107 14.59 -37.92 -23.98
N ALA A 108 15.15 -37.47 -22.85
CA ALA A 108 15.54 -38.34 -21.74
C ALA A 108 14.34 -39.12 -21.19
N LEU A 109 13.20 -38.45 -20.96
CA LEU A 109 11.97 -39.09 -20.50
C LEU A 109 11.37 -40.06 -21.52
N ALA A 110 11.47 -39.76 -22.83
CA ALA A 110 11.05 -40.69 -23.87
C ALA A 110 11.91 -41.97 -23.88
N ILE A 111 13.22 -41.84 -23.69
CA ILE A 111 14.13 -43.00 -23.59
C ILE A 111 13.84 -43.81 -22.32
N LEU A 112 13.56 -43.16 -21.18
CA LEU A 112 13.18 -43.87 -19.95
C LEU A 112 11.94 -44.75 -20.14
N ARG A 113 10.90 -44.21 -20.80
CA ARG A 113 9.70 -44.99 -21.15
C ARG A 113 10.00 -46.17 -22.07
N GLN A 114 10.91 -46.00 -23.04
CA GLN A 114 11.34 -47.09 -23.91
C GLN A 114 12.08 -48.19 -23.13
N ILE A 115 12.89 -47.83 -22.13
CA ILE A 115 13.57 -48.79 -21.25
C ILE A 115 12.55 -49.57 -20.43
N GLU A 116 11.58 -48.88 -19.81
CA GLU A 116 10.53 -49.52 -19.00
C GLU A 116 9.67 -50.48 -19.81
N GLN A 117 9.28 -50.10 -21.03
CA GLN A 117 8.51 -50.95 -21.93
C GLN A 117 9.31 -52.19 -22.36
N ALA A 118 10.57 -52.02 -22.73
CA ALA A 118 11.42 -53.13 -23.18
C ALA A 118 11.71 -54.15 -22.04
N GLU A 119 11.92 -53.67 -20.81
CA GLU A 119 12.10 -54.55 -19.64
C GLU A 119 10.81 -55.31 -19.29
N HIS A 120 9.65 -54.65 -19.42
CA HIS A 120 8.35 -55.30 -19.21
C HIS A 120 8.12 -56.42 -20.25
N ASP A 121 8.40 -56.15 -21.53
CA ASP A 121 8.20 -57.11 -22.62
C ASP A 121 9.15 -58.31 -22.50
N GLU A 122 10.39 -58.10 -22.03
CA GLU A 122 11.34 -59.18 -21.75
C GLU A 122 10.88 -60.07 -20.58
N LYS A 123 10.39 -59.47 -19.48
CA LYS A 123 9.83 -60.22 -18.34
C LYS A 123 8.59 -61.03 -18.74
N ALA A 124 7.72 -60.46 -19.57
CA ALA A 124 6.54 -61.15 -20.09
C ALA A 124 6.92 -62.38 -20.95
N SER A 125 7.94 -62.24 -21.81
CA SER A 125 8.44 -63.33 -22.65
C SER A 125 9.01 -64.49 -21.82
N ILE A 126 9.77 -64.19 -20.75
CA ILE A 126 10.31 -65.20 -19.82
C ILE A 126 9.19 -65.93 -19.07
N ALA A 127 8.16 -65.22 -18.60
CA ALA A 127 7.02 -65.82 -17.93
C ALA A 127 6.21 -66.74 -18.87
N GLN A 128 6.01 -66.33 -20.11
CA GLN A 128 5.32 -67.13 -21.12
C GLN A 128 6.09 -68.42 -21.46
N TYR A 129 7.42 -68.34 -21.59
CA TYR A 129 8.27 -69.51 -21.77
C TYR A 129 8.15 -70.51 -20.61
N LEU A 130 8.20 -70.05 -19.35
CA LEU A 130 8.08 -70.93 -18.18
C LEU A 130 6.71 -71.61 -18.11
N THR A 131 5.66 -70.89 -18.50
CA THR A 131 4.28 -71.41 -18.53
C THR A 131 4.14 -72.52 -19.57
N LEU A 132 4.61 -72.30 -20.80
CA LEU A 132 4.58 -73.31 -21.88
C LEU A 132 5.42 -74.55 -21.54
N ARG A 133 6.58 -74.35 -20.87
CA ARG A 133 7.40 -75.48 -20.38
C ARG A 133 6.64 -76.31 -19.32
N SER A 134 6.00 -75.65 -18.36
CA SER A 134 5.21 -76.31 -17.31
C SER A 134 4.01 -77.07 -17.87
N LEU A 135 3.34 -76.49 -18.88
CA LEU A 135 2.26 -77.15 -19.61
C LEU A 135 2.75 -78.42 -20.32
N GLY A 136 3.87 -78.33 -21.04
CA GLY A 136 4.52 -79.50 -21.64
C GLY A 136 4.85 -80.58 -20.61
N ASP A 137 5.40 -80.20 -19.45
CA ASP A 137 5.73 -81.14 -18.36
C ASP A 137 4.48 -81.83 -17.78
N SER A 138 3.34 -81.13 -17.68
CA SER A 138 2.07 -81.72 -17.24
C SER A 138 1.53 -82.72 -18.25
N LEU A 139 1.50 -82.34 -19.53
CA LEU A 139 1.00 -83.18 -20.62
C LEU A 139 1.85 -84.45 -20.80
N MET A 140 3.16 -84.38 -20.52
CA MET A 140 4.03 -85.57 -20.44
C MET A 140 3.61 -86.54 -19.34
N LYS A 141 3.22 -86.05 -18.16
CA LYS A 141 2.76 -86.91 -17.05
C LYS A 141 1.40 -87.55 -17.35
N GLU A 142 0.55 -86.85 -18.08
CA GLU A 142 -0.78 -87.32 -18.47
C GLU A 142 -0.75 -88.31 -19.65
N GLY A 143 0.42 -88.53 -20.27
CA GLY A 143 0.57 -89.38 -21.45
C GLY A 143 0.02 -88.77 -22.74
N ALA A 144 -0.28 -87.46 -22.74
CA ALA A 144 -0.72 -86.69 -23.89
C ALA A 144 0.48 -86.26 -24.75
N TRP A 145 1.26 -87.25 -25.22
CA TRP A 145 2.58 -87.07 -25.80
C TRP A 145 2.62 -86.08 -26.98
N GLN A 146 1.60 -86.08 -27.84
CA GLN A 146 1.56 -85.17 -28.99
C GLN A 146 1.32 -83.71 -28.57
N GLN A 147 0.42 -83.48 -27.62
CA GLN A 147 0.14 -82.14 -27.10
C GLN A 147 1.33 -81.60 -26.29
N ALA A 148 2.04 -82.48 -25.57
CA ALA A 148 3.28 -82.12 -24.90
C ALA A 148 4.36 -81.64 -25.89
N ILE A 149 4.50 -82.33 -27.03
CA ILE A 149 5.43 -81.93 -28.10
C ILE A 149 5.09 -80.53 -28.61
N ASP A 150 3.80 -80.23 -28.83
CA ASP A 150 3.35 -78.94 -29.34
C ASP A 150 3.67 -77.81 -28.33
N ALA A 151 3.37 -78.00 -27.05
CA ALA A 151 3.66 -77.04 -25.99
C ALA A 151 5.17 -76.74 -25.83
N TYR A 152 6.03 -77.76 -25.87
CA TYR A 152 7.48 -77.55 -25.83
C TYR A 152 8.01 -76.90 -27.12
N THR A 153 7.41 -77.19 -28.27
CA THR A 153 7.79 -76.56 -29.55
C THR A 153 7.43 -75.08 -29.55
N GLU A 154 6.29 -74.71 -28.98
CA GLU A 154 5.90 -73.32 -28.76
C GLU A 154 6.86 -72.63 -27.78
N ALA A 155 7.27 -73.30 -26.69
CA ALA A 155 8.30 -72.78 -25.78
C ALA A 155 9.65 -72.51 -26.49
N LEU A 156 10.03 -73.36 -27.45
CA LEU A 156 11.24 -73.18 -28.28
C LEU A 156 11.14 -72.00 -29.25
N THR A 157 9.95 -71.46 -29.54
CA THR A 157 9.84 -70.21 -30.33
C THR A 157 10.35 -69.00 -29.55
N ILE A 158 10.21 -69.04 -28.21
CA ILE A 158 10.65 -67.99 -27.29
C ILE A 158 12.13 -68.20 -26.92
N LYS A 159 12.52 -69.43 -26.54
CA LYS A 159 13.91 -69.79 -26.23
C LYS A 159 14.41 -70.88 -27.19
N LYS A 160 14.96 -70.45 -28.32
CA LYS A 160 15.36 -71.32 -29.45
C LYS A 160 16.36 -72.42 -29.09
N ASP A 161 17.21 -72.17 -28.09
CA ASP A 161 18.22 -73.12 -27.61
C ASP A 161 17.98 -73.53 -26.16
N ASP A 162 16.80 -74.09 -25.88
CA ASP A 162 16.55 -74.82 -24.64
C ASP A 162 16.80 -76.32 -24.80
N PRO A 163 17.88 -76.88 -24.19
CA PRO A 163 18.17 -78.32 -24.25
C PRO A 163 17.07 -79.16 -23.58
N TYR A 164 16.40 -78.59 -22.56
CA TYR A 164 15.39 -79.29 -21.79
C TYR A 164 14.14 -79.59 -22.64
N ALA A 165 13.55 -78.57 -23.28
CA ALA A 165 12.40 -78.74 -24.18
C ALA A 165 12.72 -79.67 -25.38
N LYS A 166 13.91 -79.54 -25.99
CA LYS A 166 14.36 -80.44 -27.08
C LYS A 166 14.46 -81.90 -26.62
N GLY A 167 14.97 -82.14 -25.40
CA GLY A 167 15.04 -83.46 -24.79
C GLY A 167 13.66 -84.08 -24.57
N LYS A 168 12.73 -83.31 -23.98
CA LYS A 168 11.37 -83.78 -23.69
C LYS A 168 10.54 -84.09 -24.94
N ILE A 169 10.69 -83.31 -26.02
CA ILE A 169 10.10 -83.63 -27.33
C ILE A 169 10.58 -84.98 -27.85
N THR A 170 11.87 -85.29 -27.65
CA THR A 170 12.46 -86.55 -28.11
C THR A 170 11.93 -87.74 -27.30
N GLU A 171 11.81 -87.58 -25.97
CA GLU A 171 11.19 -88.56 -25.07
C GLU A 171 9.74 -88.85 -25.47
N ALA A 172 8.92 -87.81 -25.68
CA ALA A 172 7.52 -87.93 -26.09
C ALA A 172 7.35 -88.70 -27.41
N LYS A 173 8.20 -88.42 -28.41
CA LYS A 173 8.18 -89.12 -29.72
C LYS A 173 8.52 -90.61 -29.58
N ALA A 174 9.40 -90.97 -28.65
CA ALA A 174 9.76 -92.36 -28.41
C ALA A 174 8.59 -93.16 -27.80
N GLU A 175 7.82 -92.56 -26.89
CA GLU A 175 6.66 -93.21 -26.27
C GLU A 175 5.50 -93.42 -27.26
N ILE A 176 5.21 -92.45 -28.13
CA ILE A 176 4.23 -92.60 -29.22
C ILE A 176 4.58 -93.80 -30.12
N LYS A 177 5.86 -93.97 -30.44
CA LYS A 177 6.33 -95.08 -31.29
C LYS A 177 6.14 -96.44 -30.61
N LYS A 178 6.43 -96.56 -29.31
CA LYS A 178 6.25 -97.81 -28.55
C LYS A 178 4.80 -98.27 -28.52
N GLN A 179 3.86 -97.34 -28.33
CA GLN A 179 2.43 -97.65 -28.25
C GLN A 179 1.87 -98.18 -29.59
N GLY A 180 2.31 -97.60 -30.71
CA GLY A 180 1.91 -98.06 -32.05
C GLY A 180 2.40 -99.48 -32.39
N GLU A 181 3.63 -99.83 -32.01
CA GLU A 181 4.19 -101.17 -32.25
C GLU A 181 3.51 -102.26 -31.41
N TYR A 182 3.08 -101.95 -30.18
CA TYR A 182 2.39 -102.90 -29.31
C TYR A 182 1.00 -103.28 -29.83
N LEU A 183 0.19 -102.29 -30.24
CA LEU A 183 -1.18 -102.51 -30.74
C LEU A 183 -1.21 -103.34 -32.03
N ALA A 184 -0.26 -103.12 -32.94
CA ALA A 184 -0.13 -103.92 -34.16
C ALA A 184 0.14 -105.41 -33.86
N GLY A 185 0.93 -105.69 -32.81
CA GLY A 185 1.23 -107.05 -32.37
C GLY A 185 0.02 -107.79 -31.80
N ILE A 186 -0.75 -107.12 -30.92
CA ILE A 186 -1.96 -107.70 -30.31
C ILE A 186 -2.98 -108.12 -31.38
N ASN A 187 -3.22 -107.26 -32.37
CA ASN A 187 -4.18 -107.53 -33.45
C ASN A 187 -3.81 -108.77 -34.27
N ASN A 188 -2.51 -109.01 -34.50
CA ASN A 188 -2.05 -110.21 -35.20
C ASN A 188 -2.28 -111.49 -34.37
N ALA A 189 -1.99 -111.44 -33.07
CA ALA A 189 -2.15 -112.59 -32.17
C ALA A 189 -3.63 -113.00 -31.97
N GLU A 190 -4.54 -112.02 -31.90
CA GLU A 190 -6.00 -112.26 -31.82
C GLU A 190 -6.56 -112.92 -33.07
N ARG A 191 -6.06 -112.52 -34.25
CA ARG A 191 -6.48 -113.11 -35.53
C ARG A 191 -6.18 -114.61 -35.58
N LEU A 192 -4.98 -115.03 -35.14
CA LEU A 192 -4.58 -116.44 -35.08
C LEU A 192 -5.44 -117.25 -34.10
N MET A 193 -5.82 -116.64 -32.97
CA MET A 193 -6.66 -117.28 -31.96
C MET A 193 -8.04 -117.63 -32.53
N LYS A 194 -8.68 -116.69 -33.23
CA LYS A 194 -10.00 -116.90 -33.83
C LYS A 194 -10.00 -117.95 -34.95
N ALA A 195 -8.87 -118.17 -35.62
CA ALA A 195 -8.72 -119.16 -36.69
C ALA A 195 -8.56 -120.61 -36.19
N GLY A 196 -8.57 -120.84 -34.87
CA GLY A 196 -8.39 -122.18 -34.28
C GLY A 196 -6.94 -122.69 -34.29
N GLN A 197 -5.99 -121.83 -34.68
CA GLN A 197 -4.55 -122.07 -34.66
C GLN A 197 -3.99 -121.72 -33.28
N TRP A 198 -4.40 -122.54 -32.29
CA TRP A 198 -4.19 -122.26 -30.87
C TRP A 198 -2.70 -122.16 -30.51
N GLU A 199 -1.84 -123.01 -31.06
CA GLU A 199 -0.40 -123.01 -30.76
C GLU A 199 0.34 -121.81 -31.40
N GLU A 200 -0.03 -121.42 -32.62
CA GLU A 200 0.54 -120.27 -33.32
C GLU A 200 0.12 -118.94 -32.67
N SER A 201 -1.13 -118.86 -32.20
CA SER A 201 -1.63 -117.72 -31.43
C SER A 201 -0.89 -117.58 -30.09
N LYS A 202 -0.63 -118.69 -29.40
CA LYS A 202 0.13 -118.73 -28.14
C LYS A 202 1.56 -118.22 -28.31
N GLN A 203 2.23 -118.56 -29.41
CA GLN A 203 3.57 -118.06 -29.72
C GLN A 203 3.58 -116.56 -30.02
N ALA A 204 2.60 -116.05 -30.77
CA ALA A 204 2.49 -114.61 -31.05
C ALA A 204 2.29 -113.77 -29.77
N TYR A 205 1.48 -114.24 -28.82
CA TYR A 205 1.33 -113.59 -27.52
C TYR A 205 2.56 -113.72 -26.62
N ARG A 206 3.34 -114.82 -26.71
CA ARG A 206 4.61 -114.95 -25.98
C ARG A 206 5.62 -113.87 -26.37
N LEU A 207 5.79 -113.66 -27.68
CA LEU A 207 6.71 -112.64 -28.20
C LEU A 207 6.33 -111.22 -27.73
N LEU A 208 5.03 -110.94 -27.60
CA LEU A 208 4.55 -109.66 -27.05
C LEU A 208 4.75 -109.55 -25.54
N ALA A 209 4.51 -110.63 -24.80
CA ALA A 209 4.74 -110.68 -23.35
C ALA A 209 6.21 -110.50 -22.96
N GLU A 210 7.12 -110.86 -23.88
CA GLU A 210 8.57 -110.70 -23.73
C GLU A 210 9.03 -109.28 -24.08
N LYS A 211 8.56 -108.73 -25.21
CA LYS A 211 8.91 -107.37 -25.66
C LYS A 211 8.25 -106.27 -24.81
N TYR A 212 7.09 -106.52 -24.21
CA TYR A 212 6.32 -105.57 -23.39
C TYR A 212 5.92 -106.20 -22.04
N PRO A 213 6.87 -106.40 -21.11
CA PRO A 213 6.65 -107.16 -19.89
C PRO A 213 5.73 -106.49 -18.85
N SER A 214 5.50 -105.17 -18.97
CA SER A 214 4.54 -104.41 -18.15
C SER A 214 3.09 -104.66 -18.52
N GLU A 215 2.83 -105.16 -19.73
CA GLU A 215 1.49 -105.39 -20.25
C GLU A 215 1.00 -106.80 -19.91
N THR A 216 -0.16 -106.89 -19.25
CA THR A 216 -0.65 -108.15 -18.66
C THR A 216 -1.48 -109.00 -19.63
N LEU A 217 -2.05 -108.37 -20.66
CA LEU A 217 -2.97 -108.99 -21.62
C LEU A 217 -2.37 -110.19 -22.39
N PRO A 218 -1.13 -110.13 -22.93
CA PRO A 218 -0.55 -111.27 -23.64
C PRO A 218 -0.37 -112.52 -22.77
N ARG A 219 -0.03 -112.36 -21.49
CA ARG A 219 0.15 -113.48 -20.55
C ARG A 219 -1.19 -114.13 -20.19
N GLN A 220 -2.25 -113.34 -20.04
CA GLN A 220 -3.60 -113.86 -19.80
C GLN A 220 -4.10 -114.71 -20.97
N LYS A 221 -3.82 -114.30 -22.22
CA LYS A 221 -4.27 -115.04 -23.41
C LYS A 221 -3.56 -116.38 -23.60
N ILE A 222 -2.28 -116.50 -23.21
CA ILE A 222 -1.53 -117.77 -23.22
C ILE A 222 -2.18 -118.81 -22.30
N LEU A 223 -2.56 -118.41 -21.08
CA LEU A 223 -3.19 -119.31 -20.10
C LEU A 223 -4.54 -119.85 -20.58
N ILE A 224 -5.32 -119.02 -21.28
CA ILE A 224 -6.60 -119.41 -21.88
C ILE A 224 -6.40 -120.49 -22.95
N ILE A 225 -5.35 -120.34 -23.77
CA ILE A 225 -5.03 -121.30 -24.83
C ILE A 225 -4.58 -122.66 -24.25
N ASP A 226 -3.80 -122.66 -23.17
CA ASP A 226 -3.34 -123.89 -22.49
C ASP A 226 -4.48 -124.74 -21.90
N SER A 227 -5.52 -124.08 -21.42
CA SER A 227 -6.73 -124.72 -20.89
C SER A 227 -7.50 -125.48 -21.98
N LEU A 228 -7.64 -124.89 -23.18
CA LEU A 228 -8.40 -125.47 -24.29
C LEU A 228 -7.79 -126.75 -24.88
N ILE A 229 -6.46 -126.91 -24.79
CA ILE A 229 -5.72 -128.08 -25.31
C ILE A 229 -5.85 -129.29 -24.36
N THR A 230 -5.96 -129.04 -23.05
CA THR A 230 -5.98 -130.09 -22.01
C THR A 230 -7.37 -130.74 -21.84
N ASP A 231 -8.43 -130.04 -22.25
CA ASP A 231 -9.82 -130.39 -21.96
C ASP A 231 -10.45 -131.42 -22.93
N LYS A 232 -9.79 -131.70 -24.07
CA LYS A 232 -10.26 -132.65 -25.08
C LYS A 232 -10.07 -134.13 -24.68
N HIS A 233 -9.00 -134.45 -23.95
CA HIS A 233 -8.61 -135.84 -23.66
C HIS A 233 -9.14 -136.39 -22.31
N LYS A 234 -9.70 -135.55 -21.43
CA LYS A 234 -10.27 -135.99 -20.14
C LYS A 234 -11.77 -136.34 -20.19
N LYS A 235 -12.49 -135.91 -21.23
CA LYS A 235 -13.97 -136.04 -21.31
C LYS A 235 -14.46 -137.46 -21.63
N GLU A 236 -13.65 -138.31 -22.26
CA GLU A 236 -14.07 -139.66 -22.67
C GLU A 236 -14.00 -140.72 -21.55
N ALA A 237 -13.18 -140.52 -20.51
CA ALA A 237 -13.05 -141.46 -19.39
C ALA A 237 -14.05 -141.22 -18.24
N ARG A 238 -14.57 -139.99 -18.08
CA ARG A 238 -15.41 -139.56 -16.95
C ARG A 238 -16.88 -140.00 -17.07
N VAL A 239 -17.38 -140.17 -18.30
CA VAL A 239 -18.79 -140.50 -18.59
C VAL A 239 -19.18 -141.89 -18.06
N SER A 240 -18.29 -142.88 -18.21
CA SER A 240 -18.58 -144.27 -17.83
C SER A 240 -18.67 -144.49 -16.31
N GLN A 241 -18.00 -143.65 -15.52
CA GLN A 241 -17.97 -143.74 -14.05
C GLN A 241 -19.20 -143.08 -13.40
N LEU A 242 -19.71 -142.00 -14.00
CA LEU A 242 -20.85 -141.24 -13.48
C LEU A 242 -22.18 -141.99 -13.62
N LEU A 243 -22.36 -142.76 -14.71
CA LEU A 243 -23.58 -143.55 -14.92
C LEU A 243 -23.73 -144.67 -13.89
N HIS A 244 -22.64 -145.36 -13.54
CA HIS A 244 -22.65 -146.40 -12.50
C HIS A 244 -22.99 -145.85 -11.12
N SER A 245 -22.47 -144.67 -10.77
CA SER A 245 -22.74 -144.04 -9.47
C SER A 245 -24.18 -143.54 -9.35
N GLY A 246 -24.77 -143.01 -10.42
CA GLY A 246 -26.16 -142.54 -10.41
C GLY A 246 -27.17 -143.68 -10.20
N ASP A 247 -26.93 -144.84 -10.83
CA ASP A 247 -27.81 -146.02 -10.75
C ASP A 247 -27.90 -146.58 -9.32
N SER A 248 -26.79 -146.55 -8.58
CA SER A 248 -26.75 -146.96 -7.18
C SER A 248 -27.55 -146.03 -6.24
N LEU A 249 -27.49 -144.71 -6.48
CA LEU A 249 -28.13 -143.70 -5.62
C LEU A 249 -29.66 -143.64 -5.80
N MET A 250 -30.18 -143.92 -7.00
CA MET A 250 -31.63 -144.06 -7.21
C MET A 250 -32.22 -145.23 -6.43
N SER A 251 -31.45 -146.32 -6.31
CA SER A 251 -31.85 -147.52 -5.56
C SER A 251 -31.90 -147.26 -4.04
N ALA A 252 -31.19 -146.23 -3.54
CA ALA A 252 -31.15 -145.83 -2.13
C ALA A 252 -32.21 -144.75 -1.76
N ASN A 253 -33.14 -144.43 -2.66
CA ASN A 253 -34.19 -143.41 -2.49
C ASN A 253 -33.66 -142.00 -2.12
N LYS A 254 -32.51 -141.61 -2.69
CA LYS A 254 -31.88 -140.29 -2.54
C LYS A 254 -31.91 -139.52 -3.87
N PRO A 255 -33.06 -138.96 -4.28
CA PRO A 255 -33.26 -138.44 -5.64
C PRO A 255 -32.42 -137.20 -5.96
N GLY A 256 -32.11 -136.35 -4.98
CA GLY A 256 -31.24 -135.18 -5.17
C GLY A 256 -29.78 -135.54 -5.48
N GLU A 257 -29.23 -136.53 -4.76
CA GLU A 257 -27.85 -137.00 -4.97
C GLU A 257 -27.72 -137.80 -6.29
N ALA A 258 -28.77 -138.54 -6.67
CA ALA A 258 -28.81 -139.29 -7.93
C ALA A 258 -28.95 -138.38 -9.17
N LEU A 259 -29.78 -137.33 -9.07
CA LEU A 259 -29.95 -136.31 -10.11
C LEU A 259 -28.62 -135.64 -10.47
N GLU A 260 -27.81 -135.33 -9.46
CA GLU A 260 -26.50 -134.71 -9.63
C GLU A 260 -25.56 -135.61 -10.46
N LYS A 261 -25.56 -136.93 -10.23
CA LYS A 261 -24.69 -137.86 -10.96
C LYS A 261 -25.14 -138.09 -12.41
N TYR A 262 -26.44 -138.19 -12.67
CA TYR A 262 -26.94 -138.33 -14.04
C TYR A 262 -26.80 -137.04 -14.86
N SER A 263 -26.97 -135.87 -14.24
CA SER A 263 -26.85 -134.58 -14.92
C SER A 263 -25.43 -134.32 -15.39
N HIS A 264 -24.43 -134.61 -14.55
CA HIS A 264 -23.02 -134.55 -14.93
C HIS A 264 -22.65 -135.56 -16.04
N ALA A 265 -23.28 -136.74 -16.06
CA ALA A 265 -23.08 -137.69 -17.16
C ALA A 265 -23.67 -137.17 -18.49
N LEU A 266 -24.79 -136.44 -18.44
CA LEU A 266 -25.46 -135.86 -19.61
C LEU A 266 -24.71 -134.66 -20.18
N GLU A 267 -24.14 -133.79 -19.33
CA GLU A 267 -23.30 -132.67 -19.77
C GLU A 267 -22.08 -133.12 -20.58
N LEU A 268 -21.52 -134.28 -20.25
CA LEU A 268 -20.35 -134.84 -20.93
C LEU A 268 -20.70 -135.56 -22.25
N LYS A 269 -21.96 -135.99 -22.45
CA LYS A 269 -22.50 -136.51 -23.73
C LYS A 269 -23.94 -135.99 -23.97
N PRO A 270 -24.11 -134.72 -24.39
CA PRO A 270 -25.42 -134.05 -24.42
C PRO A 270 -26.43 -134.61 -25.45
N LYS A 271 -25.97 -135.46 -26.38
CA LYS A 271 -26.83 -136.14 -27.37
C LYS A 271 -27.18 -137.58 -26.97
N ASP A 272 -26.73 -138.06 -25.82
CA ASP A 272 -27.01 -139.42 -25.36
C ASP A 272 -28.43 -139.52 -24.76
N THR A 273 -29.31 -140.18 -25.52
CA THR A 273 -30.73 -140.32 -25.19
C THR A 273 -31.00 -141.24 -24.00
N GLN A 274 -30.04 -142.08 -23.58
CA GLN A 274 -30.19 -142.97 -22.43
C GLN A 274 -29.92 -142.26 -21.10
N ILE A 275 -28.93 -141.35 -21.08
CA ILE A 275 -28.58 -140.58 -19.88
C ILE A 275 -29.69 -139.58 -19.54
N ARG A 276 -30.29 -138.96 -20.56
CA ARG A 276 -31.36 -137.97 -20.41
C ARG A 276 -32.60 -138.53 -19.70
N LYS A 277 -33.00 -139.77 -20.04
CA LYS A 277 -34.11 -140.46 -19.36
C LYS A 277 -33.87 -140.69 -17.87
N LYS A 278 -32.62 -140.89 -17.44
CA LYS A 278 -32.26 -141.08 -16.03
C LYS A 278 -32.26 -139.77 -15.23
N VAL A 279 -31.90 -138.65 -15.87
CA VAL A 279 -32.00 -137.28 -15.30
C VAL A 279 -33.46 -136.91 -15.03
N ASP A 280 -34.34 -137.09 -16.02
CA ASP A 280 -35.74 -136.69 -15.93
C ASP A 280 -36.47 -137.42 -14.77
N LEU A 281 -36.18 -138.70 -14.57
CA LEU A 281 -36.75 -139.51 -13.48
C LEU A 281 -36.26 -139.08 -12.08
N ALA A 282 -35.00 -138.66 -11.95
CA ALA A 282 -34.44 -138.19 -10.69
C ALA A 282 -34.87 -136.76 -10.34
N GLN A 283 -35.07 -135.90 -11.36
CA GLN A 283 -35.52 -134.52 -11.23
C GLN A 283 -36.94 -134.43 -10.65
N GLN A 284 -37.85 -135.28 -11.12
CA GLN A 284 -39.25 -135.29 -10.68
C GLN A 284 -39.39 -135.55 -9.18
N LYS A 285 -38.60 -136.49 -8.62
CA LYS A 285 -38.63 -136.83 -7.19
C LYS A 285 -37.97 -135.80 -6.25
N PHE A 286 -37.11 -134.92 -6.76
CA PHE A 286 -36.38 -133.93 -5.94
C PHE A 286 -37.18 -132.62 -5.75
N GLN A 287 -38.00 -132.24 -6.73
CA GLN A 287 -38.72 -130.96 -6.72
C GLN A 287 -39.89 -130.89 -5.73
N GLU A 288 -40.42 -132.02 -5.26
CA GLU A 288 -41.53 -132.06 -4.30
C GLU A 288 -41.12 -131.72 -2.84
N MET A 289 -39.81 -131.59 -2.53
CA MET A 289 -39.32 -131.55 -1.14
C MET A 289 -38.83 -130.17 -0.61
N ASN A 290 -38.54 -129.14 -1.42
CA ASN A 290 -37.64 -128.02 -1.00
C ASN A 290 -38.12 -126.55 -1.21
N ALA A 291 -39.40 -126.23 -1.46
CA ALA A 291 -39.79 -124.88 -1.90
C ALA A 291 -39.98 -123.80 -0.79
N GLU A 292 -40.25 -124.14 0.47
CA GLU A 292 -40.67 -123.14 1.49
C GLU A 292 -39.54 -122.61 2.40
N GLU A 293 -38.46 -123.36 2.62
CA GLU A 293 -37.45 -123.04 3.63
C GLU A 293 -36.38 -122.04 3.15
N ALA A 294 -36.19 -121.93 1.83
CA ALA A 294 -35.20 -121.03 1.22
C ALA A 294 -35.58 -119.54 1.29
N LEU A 295 -36.88 -119.21 1.23
CA LEU A 295 -37.37 -117.83 1.14
C LEU A 295 -37.18 -117.07 2.48
N LEU A 296 -37.41 -117.73 3.61
CA LEU A 296 -37.31 -117.14 4.95
C LEU A 296 -35.86 -116.81 5.37
N SER A 297 -34.88 -117.56 4.87
CA SER A 297 -33.45 -117.31 5.18
C SER A 297 -32.90 -116.06 4.47
N SER A 298 -33.38 -115.78 3.26
CA SER A 298 -32.93 -114.65 2.44
C SER A 298 -33.28 -113.30 3.08
N TRP A 299 -34.54 -113.11 3.47
CA TRP A 299 -34.99 -111.82 4.02
C TRP A 299 -34.35 -111.47 5.35
N ARG A 300 -34.01 -112.46 6.19
CA ARG A 300 -33.30 -112.22 7.46
C ARG A 300 -31.91 -111.64 7.22
N LYS A 301 -31.13 -112.25 6.32
CA LYS A 301 -29.77 -111.79 6.00
C LYS A 301 -29.78 -110.38 5.45
N GLU A 302 -30.76 -110.05 4.60
CA GLU A 302 -30.91 -108.73 4.02
C GLU A 302 -31.31 -107.68 5.06
N ALA A 303 -32.26 -108.01 5.96
CA ALA A 303 -32.67 -107.13 7.04
C ALA A 303 -31.51 -106.82 8.01
N ASP A 304 -30.75 -107.84 8.40
CA ASP A 304 -29.57 -107.69 9.28
C ASP A 304 -28.46 -106.85 8.61
N LEU A 305 -28.26 -107.04 7.30
CA LEU A 305 -27.30 -106.26 6.53
C LEU A 305 -27.69 -104.78 6.48
N LEU A 306 -28.97 -104.48 6.19
CA LEU A 306 -29.48 -103.10 6.19
C LEU A 306 -29.35 -102.45 7.57
N PHE A 307 -29.65 -103.20 8.64
CA PHE A 307 -29.46 -102.75 10.01
C PHE A 307 -27.99 -102.41 10.30
N SER A 308 -27.05 -103.28 9.89
CA SER A 308 -25.61 -103.06 10.09
C SER A 308 -25.09 -101.85 9.29
N ASN A 309 -25.75 -101.50 8.18
CA ASN A 309 -25.44 -100.34 7.35
C ASN A 309 -26.18 -99.07 7.78
N ILE A 310 -26.77 -99.03 8.98
CA ILE A 310 -27.44 -97.84 9.57
C ILE A 310 -28.71 -97.44 8.77
N LYS A 311 -29.19 -98.30 7.87
CA LYS A 311 -30.45 -98.11 7.11
C LYS A 311 -31.62 -98.67 7.91
N TYR A 312 -31.87 -98.05 9.07
CA TYR A 312 -32.79 -98.59 10.07
C TYR A 312 -34.25 -98.59 9.59
N ASP A 313 -34.66 -97.66 8.73
CA ASP A 313 -36.00 -97.61 8.13
C ASP A 313 -36.27 -98.80 7.16
N GLU A 314 -35.30 -99.07 6.29
CA GLU A 314 -35.33 -100.19 5.34
C GLU A 314 -35.27 -101.54 6.10
N ALA A 315 -34.43 -101.63 7.13
CA ALA A 315 -34.33 -102.81 8.00
C ALA A 315 -35.63 -103.09 8.78
N SER A 316 -36.24 -102.06 9.39
CA SER A 316 -37.56 -102.15 10.06
C SER A 316 -38.62 -102.73 9.12
N THR A 317 -38.63 -102.30 7.86
CA THR A 317 -39.60 -102.77 6.86
C THR A 317 -39.46 -104.27 6.58
N LEU A 318 -38.23 -104.79 6.49
CA LEU A 318 -37.99 -106.23 6.26
C LEU A 318 -38.28 -107.09 7.49
N TYR A 319 -37.90 -106.66 8.71
CA TYR A 319 -38.26 -107.39 9.92
C TYR A 319 -39.79 -107.47 10.11
N SER A 320 -40.52 -106.41 9.76
CA SER A 320 -41.99 -106.41 9.74
C SER A 320 -42.56 -107.45 8.76
N LYS A 321 -41.96 -107.61 7.56
CA LYS A 321 -42.36 -108.65 6.60
C LYS A 321 -42.09 -110.07 7.12
N ILE A 322 -40.95 -110.30 7.78
CA ILE A 322 -40.62 -111.60 8.38
C ILE A 322 -41.63 -111.97 9.48
N LEU A 323 -42.01 -111.02 10.33
CA LEU A 323 -42.99 -111.22 11.40
C LEU A 323 -44.41 -111.49 10.87
N LYS A 324 -44.76 -111.04 9.65
CA LYS A 324 -46.06 -111.40 9.03
C LYS A 324 -46.14 -112.88 8.64
N LEU A 325 -45.03 -113.50 8.21
CA LEU A 325 -44.98 -114.93 7.86
C LEU A 325 -44.71 -115.83 9.07
N ARG A 326 -43.96 -115.34 10.07
CA ARG A 326 -43.65 -116.03 11.33
C ARG A 326 -43.94 -115.09 12.51
N PRO A 327 -45.21 -115.00 12.98
CA PRO A 327 -45.62 -114.07 14.03
C PRO A 327 -44.91 -114.22 15.37
N ASN A 328 -44.39 -115.40 15.68
CA ASN A 328 -43.72 -115.73 16.95
C ASN A 328 -42.19 -115.62 16.90
N ASP A 329 -41.63 -114.99 15.86
CA ASP A 329 -40.19 -114.78 15.75
C ASP A 329 -39.69 -113.67 16.68
N VAL A 330 -39.08 -114.08 17.79
CA VAL A 330 -38.60 -113.18 18.86
C VAL A 330 -37.49 -112.25 18.37
N GLU A 331 -36.62 -112.73 17.48
CA GLU A 331 -35.45 -111.97 17.04
C GLU A 331 -35.84 -110.83 16.10
N ALA A 332 -36.69 -111.12 15.11
CA ALA A 332 -37.21 -110.09 14.21
C ALA A 332 -38.00 -109.00 14.96
N LYS A 333 -38.73 -109.35 16.03
CA LYS A 333 -39.49 -108.38 16.85
C LYS A 333 -38.58 -107.43 17.62
N ARG A 334 -37.51 -107.94 18.25
CA ARG A 334 -36.52 -107.11 18.97
C ARG A 334 -35.79 -106.17 18.02
N LYS A 335 -35.35 -106.70 16.87
CA LYS A 335 -34.63 -105.93 15.85
C LYS A 335 -35.49 -104.82 15.24
N LEU A 336 -36.78 -105.05 15.02
CA LEU A 336 -37.74 -104.02 14.58
C LEU A 336 -37.80 -102.85 15.58
N THR A 337 -38.06 -103.12 16.86
CA THR A 337 -38.16 -102.06 17.89
C THR A 337 -36.87 -101.24 18.03
N LEU A 338 -35.72 -101.92 17.96
CA LEU A 338 -34.41 -101.26 18.00
C LEU A 338 -34.17 -100.40 16.76
N SER A 339 -34.52 -100.90 15.57
CA SER A 339 -34.41 -100.17 14.30
C SER A 339 -35.25 -98.88 14.33
N ASP A 340 -36.51 -98.95 14.77
CA ASP A 340 -37.38 -97.77 14.87
C ASP A 340 -36.85 -96.72 15.86
N SER A 341 -36.32 -97.18 17.00
CA SER A 341 -35.75 -96.30 18.03
C SER A 341 -34.47 -95.60 17.55
N LEU A 342 -33.57 -96.33 16.88
CA LEU A 342 -32.35 -95.78 16.30
C LEU A 342 -32.64 -94.87 15.11
N ASN A 343 -33.65 -95.18 14.29
CA ASN A 343 -34.08 -94.32 13.21
C ASN A 343 -34.56 -92.96 13.72
N LYS A 344 -35.34 -92.94 14.81
CA LYS A 344 -35.78 -91.69 15.45
C LYS A 344 -34.60 -90.84 15.93
N VAL A 345 -33.61 -91.45 16.59
CA VAL A 345 -32.39 -90.75 17.04
C VAL A 345 -31.58 -90.21 15.84
N MET A 346 -31.49 -90.96 14.75
CA MET A 346 -30.81 -90.52 13.52
C MET A 346 -31.52 -89.32 12.87
N LEU A 347 -32.86 -89.29 12.86
CA LEU A 347 -33.64 -88.16 12.35
C LEU A 347 -33.43 -86.90 13.19
N ASP A 348 -33.50 -87.00 14.52
CA ASP A 348 -33.26 -85.87 15.44
C ASP A 348 -31.83 -85.33 15.29
N LEU A 349 -30.84 -86.22 15.15
CA LEU A 349 -29.44 -85.85 14.92
C LEU A 349 -29.26 -85.14 13.56
N THR A 350 -29.92 -85.64 12.51
CA THR A 350 -29.91 -85.03 11.17
C THR A 350 -30.52 -83.64 11.19
N GLU A 351 -31.66 -83.46 11.86
CA GLU A 351 -32.31 -82.15 11.97
C GLU A 351 -31.45 -81.15 12.75
N LYS A 352 -30.84 -81.58 13.87
CA LYS A 352 -29.92 -80.75 14.65
C LYS A 352 -28.70 -80.32 13.82
N THR A 353 -28.12 -81.24 13.06
CA THR A 353 -26.97 -80.98 12.18
C THR A 353 -27.31 -79.96 11.10
N ASN A 354 -28.48 -80.09 10.46
CA ASN A 354 -28.95 -79.15 9.44
C ASN A 354 -29.20 -77.75 9.99
N ARG A 355 -29.81 -77.64 11.18
CA ARG A 355 -30.04 -76.35 11.84
C ARG A 355 -28.73 -75.65 12.19
N LEU A 356 -27.76 -76.38 12.74
CA LEU A 356 -26.43 -75.84 13.08
C LEU A 356 -25.67 -75.39 11.84
N LYS A 357 -25.72 -76.16 10.74
CA LYS A 357 -25.11 -75.76 9.47
C LYS A 357 -25.68 -74.44 8.96
N LEU A 358 -27.01 -74.33 8.89
CA LEU A 358 -27.66 -73.12 8.39
C LEU A 358 -27.39 -71.88 9.28
N ALA A 359 -27.37 -72.05 10.60
CA ALA A 359 -27.01 -70.98 11.52
C ALA A 359 -25.53 -70.56 11.41
N ALA A 360 -24.62 -71.52 11.22
CA ALA A 360 -23.20 -71.27 11.01
C ALA A 360 -22.96 -70.50 9.70
N ASP A 361 -23.53 -70.98 8.59
CA ASP A 361 -23.40 -70.37 7.26
C ASP A 361 -23.98 -68.94 7.24
N ARG A 362 -25.14 -68.72 7.88
CA ARG A 362 -25.73 -67.38 8.00
C ARG A 362 -24.84 -66.41 8.78
N ASN A 363 -24.29 -66.85 9.90
CA ASN A 363 -23.37 -66.00 10.69
C ASN A 363 -22.07 -65.74 9.92
N PHE A 364 -21.59 -66.72 9.16
CA PHE A 364 -20.42 -66.57 8.29
C PHE A 364 -20.66 -65.53 7.19
N GLU A 365 -21.80 -65.60 6.50
CA GLU A 365 -22.19 -64.63 5.47
C GLU A 365 -22.40 -63.22 6.06
N ALA A 366 -22.96 -63.15 7.27
CA ALA A 366 -23.12 -61.91 8.01
C ALA A 366 -21.81 -61.36 8.63
N ARG A 367 -20.67 -62.04 8.41
CA ARG A 367 -19.35 -61.71 8.99
C ARG A 367 -19.32 -61.67 10.52
N LYS A 368 -20.24 -62.37 11.17
CA LYS A 368 -20.22 -62.57 12.62
C LYS A 368 -19.30 -63.75 12.93
N TRP A 369 -18.01 -63.54 12.75
CA TRP A 369 -17.02 -64.62 12.73
C TRP A 369 -16.99 -65.43 14.02
N GLN A 370 -17.16 -64.79 15.18
CA GLN A 370 -17.21 -65.49 16.47
C GLN A 370 -18.46 -66.37 16.58
N ASP A 371 -19.65 -65.84 16.28
CA ASP A 371 -20.89 -66.62 16.31
C ASP A 371 -20.89 -67.76 15.26
N ALA A 372 -20.25 -67.54 14.11
CA ALA A 372 -20.06 -68.55 13.07
C ALA A 372 -19.08 -69.64 13.51
N LEU A 373 -17.95 -69.24 14.11
CA LEU A 373 -16.94 -70.14 14.68
C LEU A 373 -17.56 -71.07 15.72
N ASP A 374 -18.32 -70.52 16.66
CA ASP A 374 -18.98 -71.29 17.73
C ASP A 374 -19.97 -72.31 17.14
N ASN A 375 -20.77 -71.91 16.14
CA ASN A 375 -21.71 -72.81 15.46
C ASN A 375 -21.01 -73.90 14.62
N TYR A 376 -19.94 -73.56 13.90
CA TYR A 376 -19.16 -74.55 13.14
C TYR A 376 -18.40 -75.52 14.05
N GLN A 377 -17.92 -75.09 15.21
CA GLN A 377 -17.30 -75.98 16.19
C GLN A 377 -18.30 -77.01 16.74
N GLN A 378 -19.53 -76.56 17.05
CA GLN A 378 -20.62 -77.46 17.44
C GLN A 378 -21.00 -78.42 16.29
N LEU A 379 -21.01 -77.95 15.04
CA LEU A 379 -21.27 -78.78 13.87
C LEU A 379 -20.17 -79.83 13.63
N LEU A 380 -18.90 -79.46 13.80
CA LEU A 380 -17.77 -80.37 13.65
C LEU A 380 -17.80 -81.48 14.71
N ALA A 381 -18.25 -81.17 15.93
CA ALA A 381 -18.44 -82.17 16.98
C ALA A 381 -19.51 -83.22 16.64
N LEU A 382 -20.53 -82.86 15.84
CA LEU A 382 -21.57 -83.77 15.36
C LEU A 382 -21.21 -84.45 14.02
N THR A 383 -20.26 -83.91 13.27
CA THR A 383 -19.78 -84.45 11.99
C THR A 383 -18.25 -84.58 11.97
N PRO A 384 -17.68 -85.51 12.77
CA PRO A 384 -16.23 -85.71 12.80
C PRO A 384 -15.72 -86.07 11.40
N ASN A 385 -14.62 -85.45 10.97
CA ASN A 385 -13.99 -85.58 9.64
C ASN A 385 -14.65 -84.78 8.49
N ASN A 386 -15.53 -83.82 8.77
CA ASN A 386 -16.01 -82.89 7.75
C ASN A 386 -14.94 -81.82 7.43
N SER A 387 -14.20 -82.02 6.34
CA SER A 387 -13.13 -81.13 5.90
C SER A 387 -13.61 -79.71 5.52
N GLU A 388 -14.83 -79.58 5.03
CA GLU A 388 -15.45 -78.29 4.70
C GLU A 388 -15.65 -77.44 5.96
N VAL A 389 -16.21 -78.04 7.02
CA VAL A 389 -16.45 -77.37 8.31
C VAL A 389 -15.13 -76.98 8.97
N SER A 390 -14.11 -77.85 8.91
CA SER A 390 -12.77 -77.51 9.41
C SER A 390 -12.14 -76.33 8.67
N ALA A 391 -12.30 -76.26 7.33
CA ALA A 391 -11.80 -75.12 6.55
C ALA A 391 -12.53 -73.81 6.90
N ARG A 392 -13.85 -73.85 7.11
CA ARG A 392 -14.64 -72.68 7.53
C ARG A 392 -14.23 -72.16 8.90
N ILE A 393 -13.94 -73.04 9.86
CA ILE A 393 -13.41 -72.68 11.19
C ILE A 393 -12.11 -71.91 11.07
N GLU A 394 -11.18 -72.36 10.22
CA GLU A 394 -9.89 -71.70 10.03
C GLU A 394 -10.05 -70.32 9.40
N ILE A 395 -10.96 -70.17 8.44
CA ILE A 395 -11.31 -68.86 7.88
C ILE A 395 -11.85 -67.94 8.98
N CYS A 396 -12.83 -68.39 9.79
CA CYS A 396 -13.36 -67.58 10.88
C CYS A 396 -12.26 -67.13 11.85
N ARG A 397 -11.34 -68.02 12.25
CA ARG A 397 -10.22 -67.68 13.15
C ARG A 397 -9.32 -66.61 12.54
N ARG A 398 -8.95 -66.77 11.28
CA ARG A 398 -8.11 -65.80 10.57
C ARG A 398 -8.79 -64.44 10.45
N GLU A 399 -10.09 -64.39 10.14
CA GLU A 399 -10.82 -63.12 10.06
C GLU A 399 -10.97 -62.45 11.44
N ILE A 400 -11.21 -63.22 12.51
CA ILE A 400 -11.21 -62.69 13.89
C ILE A 400 -9.84 -62.09 14.23
N GLU A 401 -8.76 -62.81 13.94
CA GLU A 401 -7.40 -62.33 14.19
C GLU A 401 -7.10 -61.07 13.37
N ASN A 402 -7.57 -61.01 12.12
CA ASN A 402 -7.46 -59.84 11.27
C ASN A 402 -8.23 -58.63 11.85
N GLU A 403 -9.46 -58.82 12.32
CA GLU A 403 -10.26 -57.75 12.97
C GLU A 403 -9.58 -57.22 14.23
N ILE A 404 -9.06 -58.11 15.08
CA ILE A 404 -8.30 -57.74 16.28
C ILE A 404 -7.04 -56.96 15.89
N ARG A 405 -6.31 -57.41 14.86
CA ARG A 405 -5.11 -56.74 14.37
C ARG A 405 -5.42 -55.35 13.83
N LEU A 406 -6.47 -55.21 13.02
CA LEU A 406 -6.91 -53.92 12.48
C LEU A 406 -7.33 -52.97 13.61
N GLU A 407 -8.03 -53.47 14.64
CA GLU A 407 -8.41 -52.70 15.83
C GLU A 407 -7.19 -52.23 16.64
N ASN A 408 -6.22 -53.11 16.85
CA ASN A 408 -5.00 -52.77 17.59
C ASN A 408 -4.14 -51.74 16.84
N ASN A 409 -3.98 -51.92 15.52
CA ASN A 409 -3.28 -50.96 14.68
C ASN A 409 -4.00 -49.61 14.65
N PHE A 410 -5.34 -49.60 14.54
CA PHE A 410 -6.13 -48.38 14.62
C PHE A 410 -5.88 -47.63 15.94
N LYS A 411 -5.93 -48.34 17.08
CA LYS A 411 -5.64 -47.76 18.40
C LYS A 411 -4.21 -47.24 18.52
N LEU A 412 -3.24 -47.93 17.92
CA LEU A 412 -1.85 -47.48 17.89
C LEU A 412 -1.71 -46.16 17.13
N TRP A 413 -2.22 -46.10 15.90
CA TRP A 413 -2.17 -44.88 15.07
C TRP A 413 -2.88 -43.69 15.72
N MET A 414 -4.02 -43.93 16.39
CA MET A 414 -4.71 -42.90 17.16
C MET A 414 -3.83 -42.34 18.30
N ARG A 415 -3.18 -43.22 19.07
CA ARG A 415 -2.30 -42.80 20.17
C ARG A 415 -1.06 -42.06 19.69
N GLU A 416 -0.45 -42.52 18.60
CA GLU A 416 0.69 -41.84 18.00
C GLU A 416 0.30 -40.48 17.45
N GLY A 417 -0.86 -40.37 16.78
CA GLY A 417 -1.43 -39.09 16.35
C GLY A 417 -1.64 -38.13 17.53
N ASP A 418 -2.24 -38.62 18.62
CA ASP A 418 -2.46 -37.84 19.84
C ASP A 418 -1.13 -37.36 20.45
N SER A 419 -0.12 -38.24 20.50
CA SER A 419 1.22 -37.91 21.02
C SER A 419 1.95 -36.90 20.16
N LEU A 420 1.95 -37.07 18.83
CA LEU A 420 2.59 -36.16 17.88
C LEU A 420 1.93 -34.78 17.91
N PHE A 421 0.60 -34.76 18.03
CA PHE A 421 -0.16 -33.54 18.19
C PHE A 421 0.23 -32.80 19.48
N ALA A 422 0.38 -33.52 20.60
CA ALA A 422 0.78 -32.95 21.89
C ALA A 422 2.19 -32.31 21.84
N ILE A 423 3.11 -32.85 21.05
CA ILE A 423 4.46 -32.28 20.83
C ILE A 423 4.52 -31.29 19.66
N GLN A 424 3.37 -30.88 19.11
CA GLN A 424 3.23 -29.94 18.00
C GLN A 424 3.85 -30.37 16.65
N GLN A 425 4.09 -31.67 16.46
CA GLN A 425 4.41 -32.24 15.14
C GLN A 425 3.10 -32.48 14.38
N ILE A 426 2.49 -31.38 13.94
CA ILE A 426 1.12 -31.33 13.40
C ILE A 426 1.03 -32.12 12.07
N GLU A 427 2.04 -32.02 11.21
CA GLU A 427 2.10 -32.73 9.93
C GLU A 427 2.16 -34.25 10.11
N ASP A 428 3.01 -34.72 11.03
CA ASP A 428 3.14 -36.14 11.35
C ASP A 428 1.87 -36.65 12.05
N ALA A 429 1.27 -35.85 12.94
CA ALA A 429 0.00 -36.18 13.58
C ALA A 429 -1.13 -36.35 12.55
N ALA A 430 -1.21 -35.49 11.53
CA ALA A 430 -2.18 -35.61 10.45
C ALA A 430 -2.01 -36.94 9.72
N SER A 431 -0.77 -37.31 9.39
CA SER A 431 -0.47 -38.58 8.75
C SER A 431 -0.90 -39.80 9.59
N ARG A 432 -0.69 -39.77 10.91
CA ARG A 432 -1.12 -40.89 11.80
C ARG A 432 -2.63 -41.00 11.89
N TYR A 433 -3.35 -39.88 12.02
CA TYR A 433 -4.82 -39.92 12.00
C TYR A 433 -5.38 -40.36 10.64
N GLN A 434 -4.73 -39.98 9.54
CA GLN A 434 -5.09 -40.46 8.20
C GLN A 434 -4.88 -41.98 8.08
N GLN A 435 -3.78 -42.53 8.62
CA GLN A 435 -3.55 -43.98 8.67
C GLN A 435 -4.60 -44.70 9.53
N ALA A 436 -5.02 -44.10 10.66
CA ALA A 436 -6.13 -44.61 11.45
C ALA A 436 -7.44 -44.63 10.63
N LEU A 437 -7.74 -43.56 9.89
CA LEU A 437 -8.92 -43.47 9.02
C LEU A 437 -8.87 -44.44 7.84
N GLN A 438 -7.69 -44.80 7.31
CA GLN A 438 -7.59 -45.85 6.27
C GLN A 438 -8.03 -47.22 6.80
N LEU A 439 -7.79 -47.51 8.08
CA LEU A 439 -8.25 -48.75 8.72
C LEU A 439 -9.73 -48.68 9.08
N LYS A 440 -10.23 -47.50 9.50
CA LYS A 440 -11.64 -47.26 9.87
C LYS A 440 -12.15 -45.91 9.36
N PRO A 441 -12.62 -45.84 8.10
CA PRO A 441 -13.04 -44.58 7.48
C PRO A 441 -14.24 -43.91 8.17
N GLU A 442 -15.11 -44.72 8.77
CA GLU A 442 -16.34 -44.26 9.44
C GLU A 442 -16.11 -43.79 10.89
N ASN A 443 -14.88 -43.84 11.41
CA ASN A 443 -14.61 -43.42 12.77
C ASN A 443 -14.66 -41.89 12.91
N THR A 444 -15.66 -41.40 13.64
CA THR A 444 -15.93 -39.97 13.81
C THR A 444 -14.87 -39.25 14.64
N GLU A 445 -14.27 -39.91 15.63
CA GLU A 445 -13.22 -39.33 16.48
C GLU A 445 -11.93 -39.10 15.68
N ALA A 446 -11.45 -40.13 14.98
CA ALA A 446 -10.27 -40.06 14.11
C ALA A 446 -10.44 -38.98 13.04
N LYS A 447 -11.65 -38.87 12.47
CA LYS A 447 -11.98 -37.84 11.47
C LYS A 447 -11.92 -36.44 12.07
N SER A 448 -12.57 -36.23 13.22
CA SER A 448 -12.55 -34.94 13.91
C SER A 448 -11.13 -34.50 14.28
N LYS A 449 -10.31 -35.42 14.81
CA LYS A 449 -8.91 -35.16 15.14
C LYS A 449 -8.07 -34.83 13.89
N HIS A 450 -8.21 -35.61 12.82
CA HIS A 450 -7.56 -35.33 11.54
C HIS A 450 -7.94 -33.93 11.02
N ASP A 451 -9.24 -33.61 10.96
CA ASP A 451 -9.74 -32.34 10.41
C ASP A 451 -9.27 -31.14 11.24
N ASN A 452 -9.19 -31.27 12.57
CA ASN A 452 -8.62 -30.25 13.45
C ASN A 452 -7.15 -29.97 13.09
N VAL A 453 -6.34 -31.03 12.97
CA VAL A 453 -4.92 -30.92 12.62
C VAL A 453 -4.74 -30.29 11.23
N ILE A 454 -5.53 -30.72 10.24
CA ILE A 454 -5.53 -30.11 8.90
C ILE A 454 -5.90 -28.62 8.98
N GLY A 455 -6.89 -28.26 9.78
CA GLY A 455 -7.27 -26.85 10.01
C GLY A 455 -6.11 -26.01 10.52
N ILE A 456 -5.34 -26.53 11.48
CA ILE A 456 -4.13 -25.86 12.01
C ILE A 456 -3.06 -25.70 10.93
N LEU A 457 -2.84 -26.72 10.09
CA LEU A 457 -1.88 -26.64 8.98
C LEU A 457 -2.29 -25.59 7.95
N ILE A 458 -3.57 -25.53 7.60
CA ILE A 458 -4.11 -24.52 6.69
C ILE A 458 -3.91 -23.12 7.29
N GLU A 459 -4.22 -22.93 8.57
CA GLU A 459 -4.03 -21.64 9.23
C GLU A 459 -2.55 -21.22 9.25
N ARG A 460 -1.64 -22.14 9.58
CA ARG A 460 -0.18 -21.90 9.53
C ARG A 460 0.26 -21.49 8.13
N LYS A 461 -0.19 -22.21 7.10
CA LYS A 461 0.13 -21.92 5.70
C LYS A 461 -0.40 -20.56 5.25
N LEU A 462 -1.64 -20.22 5.59
CA LEU A 462 -2.23 -18.91 5.26
C LEU A 462 -1.47 -17.76 5.93
N LYS A 463 -1.08 -17.92 7.20
CA LYS A 463 -0.23 -16.93 7.89
C LYS A 463 1.14 -16.80 7.23
N GLU A 464 1.74 -17.90 6.78
CA GLU A 464 2.99 -17.88 6.02
C GLU A 464 2.85 -17.09 4.71
N GLU A 465 1.81 -17.39 3.92
CA GLU A 465 1.54 -16.71 2.64
C GLU A 465 1.29 -15.21 2.84
N GLN A 466 0.49 -14.83 3.85
CA GLN A 466 0.26 -13.43 4.21
C GLN A 466 1.53 -12.72 4.63
N TYR A 467 2.38 -13.38 5.44
CA TYR A 467 3.68 -12.84 5.84
C TYR A 467 4.56 -12.57 4.60
N VAL A 468 4.73 -13.55 3.72
CA VAL A 468 5.53 -13.42 2.49
C VAL A 468 5.01 -12.30 1.58
N GLN A 469 3.68 -12.18 1.46
CA GLN A 469 3.07 -11.10 0.69
C GLN A 469 3.38 -9.72 1.26
N LEU A 470 3.23 -9.54 2.58
CA LEU A 470 3.52 -8.26 3.24
C LEU A 470 5.00 -7.88 3.13
N ILE A 471 5.92 -8.85 3.20
CA ILE A 471 7.35 -8.60 2.95
C ILE A 471 7.55 -8.09 1.52
N LYS A 472 6.99 -8.77 0.52
CA LYS A 472 7.12 -8.37 -0.88
C LYS A 472 6.54 -6.99 -1.16
N GLU A 473 5.38 -6.67 -0.58
CA GLU A 473 4.77 -5.35 -0.66
C GLU A 473 5.66 -4.28 0.01
N GLY A 474 6.19 -4.57 1.20
CA GLY A 474 7.12 -3.69 1.92
C GLY A 474 8.39 -3.40 1.12
N ASP A 475 9.03 -4.44 0.58
CA ASP A 475 10.24 -4.33 -0.24
C ASP A 475 9.97 -3.52 -1.53
N SER A 476 8.81 -3.74 -2.17
CA SER A 476 8.41 -2.99 -3.37
C SER A 476 8.18 -1.50 -3.07
N LEU A 477 7.52 -1.19 -1.96
CA LEU A 477 7.25 0.20 -1.55
C LEU A 477 8.55 0.90 -1.14
N GLU A 478 9.47 0.19 -0.49
CA GLU A 478 10.81 0.70 -0.17
C GLU A 478 11.57 1.04 -1.46
N ALA A 479 11.53 0.16 -2.47
CA ALA A 479 12.17 0.41 -3.77
C ALA A 479 11.56 1.61 -4.51
N LEU A 480 10.28 1.92 -4.29
CA LEU A 480 9.59 3.10 -4.82
C LEU A 480 9.86 4.38 -4.01
N GLY A 481 10.49 4.28 -2.84
CA GLY A 481 10.72 5.41 -1.93
C GLY A 481 9.50 5.79 -1.09
N GLU A 482 8.47 4.95 -1.03
CA GLU A 482 7.29 5.14 -0.18
C GLU A 482 7.56 4.65 1.25
N TRP A 483 8.47 5.32 1.95
CA TRP A 483 9.05 4.85 3.22
C TRP A 483 8.01 4.56 4.32
N ILE A 484 6.99 5.42 4.44
CA ILE A 484 5.93 5.28 5.46
C ILE A 484 5.09 4.02 5.17
N ASN A 485 4.65 3.85 3.93
CA ASN A 485 3.84 2.69 3.51
C ASN A 485 4.66 1.40 3.59
N ALA A 486 5.93 1.43 3.17
CA ALA A 486 6.84 0.30 3.31
C ALA A 486 7.00 -0.14 4.78
N ARG A 487 7.24 0.83 5.67
CA ARG A 487 7.36 0.57 7.11
C ARG A 487 6.09 -0.07 7.67
N GLN A 488 4.91 0.43 7.31
CA GLN A 488 3.63 -0.15 7.74
C GLN A 488 3.47 -1.61 7.30
N ARG A 489 3.85 -1.96 6.07
CA ARG A 489 3.79 -3.36 5.60
C ARG A 489 4.71 -4.28 6.39
N PHE A 490 5.92 -3.83 6.70
CA PHE A 490 6.81 -4.59 7.57
C PHE A 490 6.29 -4.70 9.01
N GLU A 491 5.70 -3.65 9.57
CA GLU A 491 5.05 -3.71 10.90
C GLU A 491 3.87 -4.70 10.93
N LEU A 492 3.03 -4.73 9.90
CA LEU A 492 1.97 -5.72 9.75
C LEU A 492 2.54 -7.15 9.64
N SER A 493 3.65 -7.33 8.90
CA SER A 493 4.30 -8.65 8.81
C SER A 493 4.79 -9.15 10.18
N LEU A 494 5.23 -8.23 11.05
CA LEU A 494 5.64 -8.53 12.43
C LEU A 494 4.47 -8.85 13.35
N GLN A 495 3.26 -8.40 13.06
CA GLN A 495 2.07 -8.84 13.80
C GLN A 495 1.75 -10.32 13.53
N ILE A 496 2.08 -10.81 12.32
CA ILE A 496 1.93 -12.22 11.96
C ILE A 496 3.07 -13.06 12.54
N LYS A 497 4.33 -12.59 12.38
CA LYS A 497 5.53 -13.26 12.90
C LYS A 497 6.44 -12.29 13.68
N PRO A 498 6.21 -12.12 14.99
CA PRO A 498 6.96 -11.16 15.80
C PRO A 498 8.42 -11.51 16.04
N SER A 499 8.85 -12.76 15.78
CA SER A 499 10.23 -13.20 15.99
C SER A 499 11.16 -12.86 14.82
N GLU A 500 10.63 -12.59 13.64
CA GLU A 500 11.40 -12.41 12.40
C GLU A 500 12.34 -11.21 12.47
N THR A 501 13.57 -11.39 11.98
CA THR A 501 14.64 -10.40 12.08
C THR A 501 14.64 -9.40 10.93
N TYR A 502 14.38 -9.88 9.71
CA TYR A 502 14.38 -9.07 8.49
C TYR A 502 13.40 -7.88 8.57
N PRO A 503 12.08 -8.08 8.78
CA PRO A 503 11.15 -6.96 8.89
C PRO A 503 11.43 -6.05 10.10
N LYS A 504 11.97 -6.56 11.22
CA LYS A 504 12.40 -5.69 12.35
C LYS A 504 13.49 -4.71 11.92
N GLN A 505 14.52 -5.21 11.25
CA GLN A 505 15.61 -4.37 10.76
C GLN A 505 15.11 -3.33 9.75
N LYS A 506 14.19 -3.73 8.87
CA LYS A 506 13.55 -2.81 7.93
C LYS A 506 12.76 -1.71 8.63
N VAL A 507 11.90 -2.04 9.59
CA VAL A 507 11.15 -1.05 10.38
C VAL A 507 12.08 -0.05 11.09
N GLU A 508 13.18 -0.53 11.69
CA GLU A 508 14.13 0.35 12.36
C GLU A 508 14.85 1.28 11.37
N SER A 509 15.35 0.73 10.25
CA SER A 509 16.07 1.51 9.24
C SER A 509 15.17 2.56 8.57
N LEU A 510 13.96 2.18 8.16
CA LEU A 510 12.95 3.08 7.61
C LEU A 510 12.52 4.13 8.64
N GLY A 511 12.46 3.77 9.92
CA GLY A 511 12.21 4.72 10.99
C GLY A 511 13.23 5.83 11.09
N LYS A 512 14.51 5.54 10.86
CA LYS A 512 15.57 6.57 10.83
C LYS A 512 15.39 7.50 9.64
N ILE A 513 15.05 6.96 8.46
CA ILE A 513 14.79 7.74 7.23
C ILE A 513 13.59 8.66 7.43
N ILE A 514 12.46 8.12 7.91
CA ILE A 514 11.23 8.88 8.15
C ILE A 514 11.51 10.02 9.14
N LYS A 515 12.21 9.72 10.24
CA LYS A 515 12.55 10.74 11.25
C LYS A 515 13.46 11.85 10.69
N ASP A 516 14.44 11.50 9.85
CA ASP A 516 15.28 12.50 9.18
C ASP A 516 14.48 13.36 8.19
N MET A 517 13.55 12.76 7.44
CA MET A 517 12.64 13.49 6.56
C MET A 517 11.72 14.44 7.33
N GLU A 518 11.13 13.99 8.44
CA GLU A 518 10.29 14.82 9.31
C GLU A 518 11.10 15.98 9.91
N ALA A 519 12.33 15.73 10.37
CA ALA A 519 13.22 16.77 10.90
C ALA A 519 13.56 17.82 9.82
N LYS A 520 13.82 17.39 8.58
CA LYS A 520 14.04 18.30 7.44
C LYS A 520 12.78 19.09 7.08
N GLU A 521 11.60 18.49 7.13
CA GLU A 521 10.33 19.21 6.94
C GLU A 521 10.15 20.30 7.99
N MET A 522 10.30 19.95 9.28
CA MET A 522 10.17 20.90 10.38
C MET A 522 11.19 22.04 10.29
N ALA A 523 12.44 21.72 9.94
CA ALA A 523 13.48 22.73 9.76
C ALA A 523 13.16 23.67 8.58
N PHE A 524 12.65 23.11 7.47
CA PHE A 524 12.18 23.88 6.31
C PHE A 524 11.05 24.83 6.68
N GLU A 525 10.00 24.35 7.36
CA GLU A 525 8.86 25.17 7.78
C GLU A 525 9.29 26.28 8.76
N ALA A 526 10.17 25.96 9.71
CA ALA A 526 10.70 26.95 10.64
C ALA A 526 11.52 28.03 9.92
N ALA A 527 12.31 27.67 8.91
CA ALA A 527 13.06 28.61 8.08
C ALA A 527 12.12 29.52 7.25
N MET A 528 11.07 28.94 6.67
CA MET A 528 10.02 29.69 5.96
C MET A 528 9.33 30.70 6.89
N GLN A 529 8.91 30.28 8.08
CA GLN A 529 8.23 31.15 9.04
C GLN A 529 9.13 32.29 9.53
N LYS A 530 10.41 32.01 9.82
CA LYS A 530 11.39 33.04 10.19
C LYS A 530 11.62 34.03 9.05
N GLY A 531 11.71 33.55 7.81
CA GLY A 531 11.82 34.40 6.62
C GLY A 531 10.60 35.30 6.43
N GLU A 532 9.39 34.75 6.59
CA GLU A 532 8.14 35.52 6.50
C GLU A 532 8.04 36.57 7.61
N THR A 533 8.42 36.23 8.84
CA THR A 533 8.46 37.16 9.97
C THR A 533 9.47 38.28 9.75
N ALA A 534 10.66 37.96 9.25
CA ALA A 534 11.68 38.96 8.90
C ALA A 534 11.19 39.88 7.77
N LEU A 535 10.50 39.32 6.77
CA LEU A 535 9.92 40.07 5.67
C LEU A 535 8.80 41.02 6.13
N SER A 536 7.88 40.56 7.00
CA SER A 536 6.82 41.42 7.56
C SER A 536 7.39 42.55 8.42
N ASN A 537 8.54 42.33 9.06
CA ASN A 537 9.26 43.34 9.84
C ASN A 537 10.15 44.27 8.99
N GLY A 538 10.15 44.12 7.66
CA GLY A 538 10.97 44.92 6.74
C GLY A 538 12.47 44.61 6.74
N GLN A 539 12.89 43.52 7.41
CA GLN A 539 14.28 43.08 7.51
C GLN A 539 14.66 42.24 6.29
N LEU A 540 14.76 42.88 5.12
CA LEU A 540 14.90 42.21 3.83
C LEU A 540 16.12 41.26 3.77
N GLU A 541 17.26 41.67 4.31
CA GLU A 541 18.48 40.87 4.29
C GLU A 541 18.37 39.59 5.15
N LYS A 542 17.73 39.68 6.32
CA LYS A 542 17.46 38.51 7.18
C LYS A 542 16.39 37.60 6.59
N ALA A 543 15.39 38.17 5.93
CA ALA A 543 14.38 37.40 5.21
C ALA A 543 15.03 36.56 4.09
N LEU A 544 15.94 37.16 3.33
CA LEU A 544 16.70 36.47 2.29
C LEU A 544 17.54 35.32 2.87
N GLU A 545 18.23 35.54 3.98
CA GLU A 545 19.03 34.51 4.68
C GLU A 545 18.17 33.31 5.10
N HIS A 546 17.02 33.55 5.75
CA HIS A 546 16.14 32.48 6.21
C HIS A 546 15.48 31.72 5.06
N PHE A 547 15.04 32.40 3.99
CA PHE A 547 14.52 31.72 2.81
C PHE A 547 15.60 30.96 2.03
N ALA A 548 16.84 31.45 2.00
CA ALA A 548 17.98 30.72 1.42
C ALA A 548 18.27 29.44 2.20
N SER A 549 18.23 29.50 3.54
CA SER A 549 18.33 28.30 4.39
C SER A 549 17.20 27.29 4.12
N ALA A 550 15.97 27.76 3.88
CA ALA A 550 14.86 26.89 3.46
C ALA A 550 15.15 26.19 2.11
N ILE A 551 15.74 26.89 1.13
CA ILE A 551 16.16 26.30 -0.15
C ILE A 551 17.34 25.34 0.01
N GLU A 552 18.26 25.57 0.95
CA GLU A 552 19.34 24.61 1.23
C GLU A 552 18.80 23.27 1.75
N ILE A 553 17.74 23.31 2.58
CA ILE A 553 17.05 22.11 3.08
C ILE A 553 16.21 21.44 1.98
N LYS A 554 15.51 22.22 1.14
CA LYS A 554 14.70 21.74 0.02
C LYS A 554 14.93 22.57 -1.26
N PRO A 555 15.94 22.20 -2.07
CA PRO A 555 16.33 22.96 -3.27
C PRO A 555 15.21 23.15 -4.29
N GLU A 556 14.34 22.14 -4.42
CA GLU A 556 13.26 22.10 -5.40
C GLU A 556 12.00 22.89 -4.98
N ASN A 557 11.99 23.49 -3.77
CA ASN A 557 10.79 24.14 -3.26
C ASN A 557 10.49 25.45 -4.00
N ILE A 558 9.42 25.45 -4.80
CA ILE A 558 8.99 26.59 -5.62
C ILE A 558 8.56 27.79 -4.76
N LYS A 559 7.89 27.54 -3.62
CA LYS A 559 7.37 28.62 -2.75
C LYS A 559 8.52 29.40 -2.10
N ALA A 560 9.50 28.71 -1.55
CA ALA A 560 10.70 29.34 -0.97
C ALA A 560 11.45 30.17 -2.03
N ARG A 561 11.57 29.64 -3.26
CA ARG A 561 12.20 30.35 -4.37
C ARG A 561 11.43 31.60 -4.80
N ALA A 562 10.10 31.52 -4.84
CA ALA A 562 9.25 32.67 -5.10
C ALA A 562 9.42 33.76 -4.03
N LYS A 563 9.52 33.38 -2.74
CA LYS A 563 9.80 34.31 -1.65
C LYS A 563 11.16 34.98 -1.75
N ILE A 564 12.21 34.24 -2.12
CA ILE A 564 13.54 34.84 -2.41
C ILE A 564 13.43 35.90 -3.53
N ASN A 565 12.71 35.60 -4.61
CA ASN A 565 12.52 36.53 -5.72
C ASN A 565 11.74 37.78 -5.28
N GLU A 566 10.71 37.62 -4.45
CA GLU A 566 9.94 38.72 -3.84
C GLU A 566 10.86 39.64 -3.01
N VAL A 567 11.70 39.06 -2.14
CA VAL A 567 12.64 39.82 -1.31
C VAL A 567 13.68 40.55 -2.18
N ASN A 568 14.25 39.87 -3.18
CA ASN A 568 15.22 40.48 -4.10
C ASN A 568 14.62 41.67 -4.88
N ALA A 569 13.35 41.59 -5.29
CA ALA A 569 12.67 42.70 -5.94
C ALA A 569 12.52 43.91 -5.00
N LYS A 570 12.16 43.69 -3.72
CA LYS A 570 12.10 44.75 -2.70
C LYS A 570 13.47 45.37 -2.40
N ILE A 571 14.53 44.56 -2.37
CA ILE A 571 15.91 45.05 -2.20
C ILE A 571 16.30 45.92 -3.41
N ALA A 572 16.02 45.46 -4.64
CA ALA A 572 16.29 46.23 -5.85
C ALA A 572 15.52 47.56 -5.88
N GLU A 573 14.25 47.56 -5.47
CA GLU A 573 13.43 48.77 -5.34
C GLU A 573 14.04 49.76 -4.35
N ARG A 574 14.45 49.30 -3.15
CA ARG A 574 15.12 50.15 -2.15
C ARG A 574 16.43 50.74 -2.68
N ILE A 575 17.25 49.94 -3.37
CA ILE A 575 18.51 50.41 -3.97
C ILE A 575 18.22 51.51 -5.02
N GLU A 576 17.20 51.34 -5.85
CA GLU A 576 16.84 52.33 -6.86
C GLU A 576 16.26 53.62 -6.23
N GLN A 577 15.45 53.50 -5.16
CA GLN A 577 14.99 54.65 -4.38
C GLN A 577 16.17 55.42 -3.77
N ASP A 578 17.14 54.72 -3.18
CA ASP A 578 18.37 55.31 -2.63
C ASP A 578 19.15 56.06 -3.72
N ARG A 579 19.34 55.43 -4.89
CA ARG A 579 20.04 56.02 -6.04
C ARG A 579 19.35 57.28 -6.56
N ARG A 580 18.02 57.24 -6.75
CA ARG A 580 17.23 58.39 -7.22
C ARG A 580 17.25 59.52 -6.20
N TYR A 581 17.10 59.21 -4.92
CA TYR A 581 17.21 60.18 -3.84
C TYR A 581 18.58 60.88 -3.85
N SER A 582 19.69 60.14 -3.88
CA SER A 582 21.03 60.72 -3.93
C SER A 582 21.26 61.61 -5.16
N MET A 583 20.72 61.22 -6.32
CA MET A 583 20.81 62.02 -7.54
C MET A 583 20.03 63.33 -7.43
N LEU A 584 18.82 63.30 -6.86
CA LEU A 584 18.00 64.50 -6.63
C LEU A 584 18.65 65.43 -5.61
N ILE A 585 19.23 64.90 -4.53
CA ILE A 585 19.98 65.70 -3.55
C ILE A 585 21.16 66.42 -4.23
N SER A 586 21.98 65.70 -4.99
CA SER A 586 23.12 66.30 -5.70
C SER A 586 22.68 67.36 -6.70
N LYS A 587 21.58 67.13 -7.42
CA LYS A 587 21.00 68.11 -8.35
C LYS A 587 20.48 69.35 -7.61
N ALA A 588 19.72 69.16 -6.53
CA ALA A 588 19.17 70.26 -5.73
C ALA A 588 20.27 71.12 -5.10
N ASP A 589 21.32 70.50 -4.53
CA ASP A 589 22.48 71.21 -3.98
C ASP A 589 23.20 72.05 -5.05
N SER A 590 23.33 71.51 -6.27
CA SER A 590 23.93 72.22 -7.41
C SER A 590 23.10 73.41 -7.86
N VAL A 591 21.77 73.25 -7.96
CA VAL A 591 20.83 74.32 -8.37
C VAL A 591 20.77 75.41 -7.30
N TYR A 592 20.76 75.03 -6.02
CA TYR A 592 20.84 75.96 -4.90
C TYR A 592 22.12 76.81 -4.97
N SER A 593 23.27 76.17 -5.22
CA SER A 593 24.55 76.85 -5.36
C SER A 593 24.61 77.80 -6.56
N ALA A 594 23.80 77.57 -7.60
CA ALA A 594 23.65 78.45 -8.76
C ALA A 594 22.72 79.65 -8.51
N GLY A 595 22.04 79.71 -7.36
CA GLY A 595 21.18 80.82 -6.94
C GLY A 595 19.70 80.69 -7.35
N ASP A 596 19.31 79.61 -8.03
CA ASP A 596 17.90 79.36 -8.38
C ASP A 596 17.16 78.70 -7.20
N LEU A 597 16.73 79.56 -6.27
CA LEU A 597 16.16 79.15 -4.99
C LEU A 597 14.85 78.36 -5.14
N ASN A 598 13.98 78.77 -6.08
CA ASN A 598 12.68 78.13 -6.28
C ASN A 598 12.82 76.74 -6.90
N GLU A 599 13.69 76.60 -7.91
CA GLU A 599 13.95 75.31 -8.54
C GLU A 599 14.64 74.34 -7.57
N ALA A 600 15.56 74.83 -6.73
CA ALA A 600 16.18 74.03 -5.67
C ALA A 600 15.14 73.47 -4.68
N VAL A 601 14.17 74.30 -4.23
CA VAL A 601 13.09 73.86 -3.34
C VAL A 601 12.23 72.77 -3.99
N ASN A 602 11.90 72.91 -5.27
CA ASN A 602 11.12 71.91 -6.00
C ASN A 602 11.84 70.56 -6.06
N ILE A 603 13.14 70.55 -6.39
CA ILE A 603 13.93 69.32 -6.49
C ILE A 603 14.12 68.67 -5.09
N TYR A 604 14.29 69.46 -4.02
CA TYR A 604 14.30 68.90 -2.66
C TYR A 604 12.94 68.32 -2.25
N LYS A 605 11.81 68.92 -2.68
CA LYS A 605 10.46 68.36 -2.48
C LYS A 605 10.29 67.05 -3.25
N GLU A 606 10.81 66.95 -4.46
CA GLU A 606 10.87 65.70 -5.21
C GLU A 606 11.71 64.64 -4.47
N ALA A 607 12.87 65.01 -3.89
CA ALA A 607 13.67 64.08 -3.10
C ALA A 607 12.89 63.55 -1.86
N LEU A 608 12.15 64.42 -1.17
CA LEU A 608 11.27 64.04 -0.07
C LEU A 608 10.08 63.18 -0.49
N SER A 609 9.63 63.27 -1.74
CA SER A 609 8.60 62.38 -2.27
C SER A 609 9.09 60.92 -2.42
N ILE A 610 10.40 60.73 -2.60
CA ILE A 610 11.04 59.40 -2.62
C ILE A 610 11.31 58.91 -1.19
N LYS A 611 11.82 59.78 -0.32
CA LYS A 611 12.10 59.48 1.09
C LYS A 611 11.64 60.60 2.01
N SER A 612 10.41 60.49 2.48
CA SER A 612 9.76 61.53 3.29
C SER A 612 10.35 61.69 4.70
N SER A 613 11.04 60.67 5.21
CA SER A 613 11.65 60.68 6.55
C SER A 613 13.02 61.37 6.60
N GLU A 614 13.59 61.77 5.46
CA GLU A 614 14.94 62.33 5.39
C GLU A 614 14.96 63.81 5.82
N ASN A 615 15.78 64.12 6.83
CA ASN A 615 15.83 65.46 7.41
C ASN A 615 16.62 66.48 6.54
N TYR A 616 17.58 66.01 5.74
CA TYR A 616 18.46 66.89 4.96
C TYR A 616 17.69 67.80 3.98
N PRO A 617 16.88 67.27 3.03
CA PRO A 617 16.12 68.12 2.12
C PRO A 617 15.07 68.97 2.85
N ALA A 618 14.43 68.48 3.91
CA ALA A 618 13.48 69.26 4.71
C ALA A 618 14.15 70.51 5.34
N LYS A 619 15.34 70.34 5.92
CA LYS A 619 16.11 71.44 6.48
C LYS A 619 16.55 72.44 5.40
N ARG A 620 16.96 71.96 4.23
CA ARG A 620 17.33 72.82 3.10
C ARG A 620 16.16 73.64 2.57
N ILE A 621 14.99 73.03 2.40
CA ILE A 621 13.77 73.73 2.00
C ILE A 621 13.46 74.87 2.97
N SER A 622 13.45 74.60 4.28
CA SER A 622 13.17 75.63 5.29
C SER A 622 14.20 76.78 5.27
N GLN A 623 15.48 76.47 5.04
CA GLN A 623 16.53 77.48 4.90
C GLN A 623 16.31 78.36 3.65
N ILE A 624 16.00 77.73 2.52
CA ILE A 624 15.80 78.44 1.25
C ILE A 624 14.51 79.27 1.27
N GLU A 625 13.42 78.74 1.81
CA GLU A 625 12.15 79.46 1.96
C GLU A 625 12.32 80.71 2.86
N LYS A 626 13.16 80.62 3.90
CA LYS A 626 13.54 81.79 4.69
C LYS A 626 14.34 82.80 3.87
N GLU A 627 15.32 82.35 3.08
CA GLU A 627 16.12 83.24 2.23
C GLU A 627 15.26 83.97 1.18
N ILE A 628 14.28 83.27 0.58
CA ILE A 628 13.29 83.86 -0.33
C ILE A 628 12.47 84.93 0.40
N SER A 629 11.91 84.59 1.56
CA SER A 629 11.09 85.52 2.35
C SER A 629 11.86 86.76 2.79
N ASP A 630 13.12 86.62 3.20
CA ASP A 630 13.97 87.75 3.60
C ASP A 630 14.27 88.66 2.39
N LYS A 631 14.56 88.10 1.21
CA LYS A 631 14.74 88.88 -0.04
C LYS A 631 13.49 89.64 -0.44
N GLU A 632 12.32 89.00 -0.40
CA GLU A 632 11.03 89.65 -0.70
C GLU A 632 10.69 90.77 0.28
N PHE A 633 10.98 90.58 1.58
CA PHE A 633 10.76 91.60 2.60
C PHE A 633 11.62 92.86 2.33
N MET A 634 12.91 92.66 2.02
CA MET A 634 13.83 93.76 1.73
C MET A 634 13.41 94.50 0.44
N GLU A 635 12.99 93.77 -0.60
CA GLU A 635 12.50 94.36 -1.85
C GLU A 635 11.24 95.22 -1.62
N ASN A 636 10.22 94.67 -0.96
CA ASN A 636 8.97 95.38 -0.70
C ASN A 636 9.17 96.60 0.20
N SER A 637 10.05 96.50 1.19
CA SER A 637 10.38 97.61 2.09
C SER A 637 11.13 98.73 1.36
N TYR A 638 12.05 98.35 0.46
CA TYR A 638 12.73 99.28 -0.44
C TYR A 638 11.75 100.03 -1.36
N VAL A 639 10.87 99.31 -2.05
CA VAL A 639 9.88 99.90 -2.97
C VAL A 639 8.94 100.87 -2.25
N ARG A 640 8.44 100.52 -1.06
CA ARG A 640 7.58 101.42 -0.26
C ARG A 640 8.32 102.66 0.23
N ALA A 641 9.56 102.50 0.68
CA ALA A 641 10.39 103.61 1.13
C ALA A 641 10.66 104.59 -0.03
N LEU A 642 10.95 104.06 -1.23
CA LEU A 642 11.09 104.86 -2.45
C LEU A 642 9.81 105.59 -2.80
N ALA A 643 8.66 104.91 -2.89
CA ALA A 643 7.39 105.57 -3.23
C ALA A 643 7.03 106.71 -2.25
N THR A 644 7.31 106.51 -0.96
CA THR A 644 7.15 107.56 0.05
C THR A 644 8.14 108.71 -0.17
N ALA A 645 9.40 108.38 -0.46
CA ALA A 645 10.46 109.37 -0.67
C ALA A 645 10.25 110.21 -1.92
N ASP A 646 9.89 109.58 -3.04
CA ASP A 646 9.52 110.23 -4.31
C ASP A 646 8.32 111.16 -4.09
N SER A 647 7.26 110.67 -3.43
CA SER A 647 6.08 111.48 -3.11
C SER A 647 6.41 112.72 -2.27
N CYS A 648 7.17 112.57 -1.18
CA CYS A 648 7.62 113.71 -0.35
C CYS A 648 8.52 114.68 -1.12
N PHE A 649 9.37 114.17 -2.02
CA PHE A 649 10.25 114.98 -2.86
C PHE A 649 9.45 115.83 -3.85
N ASP A 650 8.44 115.25 -4.49
CA ASP A 650 7.57 115.92 -5.46
C ASP A 650 6.76 117.06 -4.83
N VAL A 651 6.29 116.88 -3.59
CA VAL A 651 5.58 117.93 -2.83
C VAL A 651 6.50 118.89 -2.07
N ARG A 652 7.82 118.83 -2.31
CA ARG A 652 8.86 119.72 -1.75
C ARG A 652 9.04 119.64 -0.24
N LEU A 653 8.60 118.54 0.39
CA LEU A 653 8.89 118.22 1.79
C LEU A 653 10.29 117.58 1.88
N TYR A 654 11.32 118.37 1.54
CA TYR A 654 12.67 117.86 1.33
C TYR A 654 13.27 117.17 2.56
N ASN A 655 12.98 117.65 3.77
CA ASN A 655 13.44 117.00 5.01
C ASN A 655 12.79 115.61 5.23
N ASP A 656 11.54 115.42 4.84
CA ASP A 656 10.86 114.13 4.96
C ASP A 656 11.21 113.18 3.82
N ALA A 657 11.40 113.73 2.61
CA ALA A 657 11.96 113.02 1.46
C ALA A 657 13.35 112.46 1.78
N LEU A 658 14.23 113.26 2.40
CA LEU A 658 15.57 112.84 2.81
C LEU A 658 15.51 111.64 3.78
N LYS A 659 14.66 111.70 4.81
CA LYS A 659 14.46 110.59 5.75
C LYS A 659 13.91 109.34 5.08
N ALA A 660 13.08 109.49 4.05
CA ALA A 660 12.51 108.35 3.33
C ALA A 660 13.52 107.72 2.35
N TYR A 661 14.31 108.50 1.61
CA TYR A 661 15.39 107.96 0.77
C TYR A 661 16.50 107.30 1.59
N LEU A 662 16.86 107.84 2.76
CA LEU A 662 17.81 107.19 3.68
C LEU A 662 17.30 105.84 4.22
N ARG A 663 15.98 105.67 4.33
CA ARG A 663 15.40 104.35 4.65
C ARG A 663 15.47 103.41 3.45
N ALA A 664 15.24 103.90 2.23
CA ALA A 664 15.41 103.10 1.03
C ALA A 664 16.85 102.59 0.86
N THR A 665 17.87 103.42 1.10
CA THR A 665 19.29 102.98 1.06
C THR A 665 19.62 101.96 2.14
N HIS A 666 18.96 101.99 3.30
CA HIS A 666 19.14 100.96 4.32
C HIS A 666 18.67 99.57 3.84
N PHE A 667 17.54 99.50 3.13
CA PHE A 667 17.02 98.24 2.60
C PHE A 667 17.82 97.72 1.40
N LYS A 668 18.28 98.60 0.51
CA LYS A 668 19.16 98.21 -0.61
C LYS A 668 20.28 99.23 -0.79
N PRO A 669 21.42 99.07 -0.08
CA PRO A 669 22.54 100.01 -0.09
C PRO A 669 23.25 100.13 -1.45
N GLN A 670 23.07 99.15 -2.33
CA GLN A 670 23.74 99.10 -3.64
C GLN A 670 22.95 99.85 -4.73
N GLU A 671 21.70 100.23 -4.47
CA GLU A 671 20.87 100.91 -5.45
C GLU A 671 21.28 102.38 -5.58
N THR A 672 21.50 102.84 -6.81
CA THR A 672 22.03 104.18 -7.08
C THR A 672 20.96 105.27 -6.93
N TYR A 673 19.71 104.97 -7.30
CA TYR A 673 18.62 105.96 -7.36
C TYR A 673 18.36 106.74 -6.05
N PRO A 674 18.19 106.09 -4.87
CA PRO A 674 18.01 106.84 -3.63
C PRO A 674 19.22 107.73 -3.26
N HIS A 675 20.44 107.28 -3.56
CA HIS A 675 21.67 108.04 -3.25
C HIS A 675 21.74 109.34 -4.07
N GLU A 676 21.36 109.27 -5.36
CA GLU A 676 21.30 110.45 -6.23
C GLU A 676 20.28 111.49 -5.72
N LYS A 677 19.10 111.02 -5.28
CA LYS A 677 18.05 111.91 -4.75
C LYS A 677 18.43 112.57 -3.43
N ILE A 678 19.07 111.83 -2.53
CA ILE A 678 19.62 112.39 -1.27
C ILE A 678 20.58 113.55 -1.56
N LYS A 679 21.47 113.38 -2.55
CA LYS A 679 22.41 114.43 -2.96
C LYS A 679 21.68 115.70 -3.42
N ILE A 680 20.68 115.55 -4.29
CA ILE A 680 19.87 116.67 -4.79
C ILE A 680 19.16 117.41 -3.64
N ILE A 681 18.57 116.67 -2.69
CA ILE A 681 17.89 117.26 -1.53
C ILE A 681 18.85 118.10 -0.68
N ASN A 682 20.05 117.57 -0.40
CA ASN A 682 21.05 118.26 0.39
C ASN A 682 21.51 119.58 -0.27
N GLU A 683 21.54 119.64 -1.60
CA GLU A 683 21.82 120.87 -2.36
C GLU A 683 20.67 121.89 -2.29
N ILE A 684 19.42 121.43 -2.19
CA ILE A 684 18.24 122.31 -2.05
C ILE A 684 18.15 122.92 -0.66
N LEU A 685 18.45 122.15 0.39
CA LEU A 685 18.33 122.58 1.79
C LEU A 685 19.41 123.61 2.24
N THR A 686 20.40 123.92 1.40
CA THR A 686 21.58 124.74 1.76
C THR A 686 21.55 126.19 1.23
N LYS A 687 20.43 126.68 0.66
CA LYS A 687 20.26 128.09 0.21
C LYS A 687 19.25 128.89 1.07
N PRO A 688 19.65 129.98 1.78
CA PRO A 688 18.78 130.70 2.72
C PRO A 688 17.88 131.74 2.04
N ARG A 689 16.58 131.75 2.39
CA ARG A 689 15.62 132.83 2.08
C ARG A 689 14.82 133.17 3.34
N ALA A 690 14.89 134.45 3.71
CA ALA A 690 14.42 135.02 4.98
C ALA A 690 12.90 135.09 5.12
N VAL A 691 12.42 134.87 6.34
CA VAL A 691 11.21 135.47 6.92
C VAL A 691 11.61 136.10 8.26
N GLU A 692 11.26 137.37 8.41
CA GLU A 692 11.60 138.42 9.40
C GLU A 692 11.06 138.11 10.83
N GLY A 693 11.56 138.62 11.96
CA GLY A 693 11.93 140.01 12.28
C GLY A 693 10.95 140.66 13.30
N ILE A 694 10.55 139.94 14.36
CA ILE A 694 9.64 140.44 15.42
C ILE A 694 10.46 140.74 16.69
N THR A 695 10.37 141.97 17.21
CA THR A 695 10.96 142.40 18.51
C THR A 695 9.90 142.49 19.59
N TYR A 696 10.30 142.50 20.87
CA TYR A 696 9.40 142.63 22.03
C TYR A 696 8.49 143.86 21.91
N GLU A 697 9.06 145.01 21.54
CA GLU A 697 8.34 146.27 21.44
C GLU A 697 7.26 146.23 20.35
N ARG A 698 7.55 145.59 19.21
CA ARG A 698 6.57 145.44 18.13
C ARG A 698 5.43 144.50 18.50
N ALA A 699 5.75 143.42 19.22
CA ALA A 699 4.74 142.50 19.73
C ALA A 699 3.85 143.19 20.79
N LEU A 700 4.46 143.94 21.71
CA LEU A 700 3.73 144.68 22.75
C LEU A 700 2.84 145.80 22.16
N GLU A 701 3.34 146.55 21.18
CA GLU A 701 2.55 147.61 20.53
C GLU A 701 1.35 147.03 19.75
N SER A 702 1.56 145.90 19.06
CA SER A 702 0.47 145.20 18.36
C SER A 702 -0.56 144.66 19.35
N ALA A 703 -0.12 144.14 20.49
CA ALA A 703 -0.98 143.66 21.56
C ALA A 703 -1.85 144.78 22.16
N LEU A 704 -1.24 145.92 22.51
CA LEU A 704 -1.95 147.09 23.05
C LEU A 704 -2.96 147.66 22.04
N ARG A 705 -2.62 147.66 20.74
CA ARG A 705 -3.51 148.12 19.67
C ARG A 705 -4.74 147.23 19.52
N ASP A 706 -4.56 145.92 19.61
CA ASP A 706 -5.66 144.96 19.56
C ASP A 706 -6.51 144.98 20.83
N GLU A 707 -5.90 145.22 22.01
CA GLU A 707 -6.58 145.43 23.29
C GLU A 707 -7.53 146.64 23.21
N ALA A 708 -7.03 147.79 22.74
CA ALA A 708 -7.83 149.01 22.57
C ALA A 708 -8.99 148.85 21.57
N ALA A 709 -8.85 147.93 20.61
CA ALA A 709 -9.88 147.64 19.62
C ALA A 709 -10.86 146.53 20.04
N GLY A 710 -10.73 145.99 21.25
CA GLY A 710 -11.56 144.89 21.75
C GLY A 710 -11.34 143.56 21.02
N ARG A 711 -10.22 143.39 20.31
CA ARG A 711 -9.84 142.14 19.61
C ARG A 711 -9.05 141.24 20.55
N TRP A 712 -9.71 140.76 21.59
CA TRP A 712 -9.06 140.09 22.72
C TRP A 712 -8.25 138.84 22.34
N GLY A 713 -8.66 138.07 21.34
CA GLY A 713 -7.90 136.90 20.87
C GLY A 713 -6.55 137.25 20.25
N LEU A 714 -6.51 138.26 19.36
CA LEU A 714 -5.27 138.72 18.73
C LEU A 714 -4.37 139.48 19.72
N ALA A 715 -4.97 140.27 20.61
CA ALA A 715 -4.24 140.92 21.70
C ALA A 715 -3.52 139.90 22.58
N PHE A 716 -4.20 138.80 22.92
CA PHE A 716 -3.63 137.71 23.73
C PHE A 716 -2.47 137.00 23.03
N ASP A 717 -2.59 136.69 21.73
CA ASP A 717 -1.49 136.08 20.97
C ASP A 717 -0.27 137.01 20.89
N ASN A 718 -0.48 138.30 20.65
CA ASN A 718 0.60 139.29 20.62
C ASN A 718 1.24 139.50 22.00
N TYR A 719 0.46 139.46 23.09
CA TYR A 719 0.99 139.47 24.45
C TYR A 719 1.79 138.20 24.78
N LEU A 720 1.35 137.02 24.33
CA LEU A 720 2.11 135.78 24.48
C LEU A 720 3.46 135.84 23.76
N ILE A 721 3.48 136.39 22.54
CA ILE A 721 4.72 136.60 21.77
C ILE A 721 5.64 137.57 22.53
N ALA A 722 5.12 138.68 23.06
CA ALA A 722 5.90 139.62 23.86
C ALA A 722 6.45 138.97 25.15
N ILE A 723 5.64 138.23 25.91
CA ILE A 723 6.11 137.54 27.13
C ILE A 723 7.16 136.47 26.81
N HIS A 724 7.03 135.79 25.67
CA HIS A 724 8.03 134.81 25.24
C HIS A 724 9.37 135.47 24.89
N LEU A 725 9.34 136.68 24.32
CA LEU A 725 10.54 137.45 23.98
C LEU A 725 11.21 138.06 25.22
N GLU A 726 10.45 138.65 26.16
CA GLU A 726 10.96 139.16 27.44
C GLU A 726 10.06 138.76 28.64
N PRO A 727 10.30 137.60 29.28
CA PRO A 727 9.43 137.06 30.34
C PRO A 727 9.39 137.89 31.63
N HIS A 728 10.36 138.78 31.84
CA HIS A 728 10.54 139.55 33.08
C HIS A 728 9.75 140.87 33.10
N ARG A 729 9.21 141.30 31.95
CA ARG A 729 8.44 142.55 31.83
C ARG A 729 6.99 142.33 32.23
N GLN A 730 6.53 143.03 33.26
CA GLN A 730 5.17 142.85 33.78
C GLN A 730 4.07 143.37 32.83
N GLU A 731 4.39 144.32 31.93
CA GLU A 731 3.41 144.97 31.04
C GLU A 731 2.66 143.97 30.17
N ALA A 732 3.38 143.05 29.53
CA ALA A 732 2.78 142.03 28.68
C ALA A 732 2.03 140.96 29.50
N ALA A 733 2.55 140.61 30.69
CA ALA A 733 1.89 139.67 31.59
C ALA A 733 0.57 140.21 32.16
N ASP A 734 0.50 141.51 32.46
CA ASP A 734 -0.71 142.17 32.93
C ASP A 734 -1.72 142.39 31.80
N GLY A 735 -1.25 142.73 30.59
CA GLY A 735 -2.08 142.78 29.38
C GLY A 735 -2.70 141.43 29.01
N LEU A 736 -1.94 140.35 29.17
CA LEU A 736 -2.43 138.98 28.98
C LEU A 736 -3.55 138.64 29.98
N LYS A 737 -3.36 138.96 31.27
CA LYS A 737 -4.38 138.73 32.32
C LYS A 737 -5.65 139.54 32.07
N ARG A 738 -5.52 140.82 31.66
CA ARG A 738 -6.68 141.66 31.32
C ARG A 738 -7.42 141.13 30.10
N SER A 739 -6.70 140.76 29.05
CA SER A 739 -7.29 140.22 27.82
C SER A 739 -8.05 138.91 28.09
N LEU A 740 -7.50 138.05 28.96
CA LEU A 740 -8.15 136.83 29.38
C LEU A 740 -9.40 137.08 30.24
N ALA A 741 -9.32 138.00 31.21
CA ALA A 741 -10.46 138.36 32.05
C ALA A 741 -11.60 138.99 31.24
N ALA A 742 -11.27 139.88 30.29
CA ALA A 742 -12.23 140.48 29.38
C ALA A 742 -12.86 139.44 28.44
N ALA A 743 -12.06 138.54 27.88
CA ALA A 743 -12.55 137.44 27.04
C ALA A 743 -13.49 136.50 27.80
N LEU A 744 -13.29 136.27 29.10
CA LEU A 744 -14.14 135.41 29.93
C LEU A 744 -15.42 136.10 30.45
N ASN A 745 -15.44 137.42 30.54
CA ASN A 745 -16.58 138.17 31.08
C ASN A 745 -17.85 138.05 30.19
N ASP A 746 -17.67 137.90 28.87
CA ASP A 746 -18.74 137.68 27.88
C ASP A 746 -18.85 136.21 27.47
N THR A 747 -18.94 135.30 28.45
CA THR A 747 -19.12 133.87 28.17
C THR A 747 -20.48 133.60 27.51
N THR A 748 -20.48 133.16 26.25
CA THR A 748 -21.70 132.92 25.45
C THR A 748 -22.13 131.47 25.44
N ALA A 749 -21.19 130.53 25.51
CA ALA A 749 -21.49 129.11 25.56
C ALA A 749 -20.40 128.30 26.29
N ILE A 750 -20.81 127.33 27.08
CA ILE A 750 -19.92 126.34 27.69
C ILE A 750 -20.05 125.06 26.88
N ILE A 751 -18.96 124.59 26.29
CA ILE A 751 -18.92 123.37 25.47
C ILE A 751 -18.62 122.17 26.34
N GLU A 752 -17.62 122.28 27.24
CA GLU A 752 -17.31 121.28 28.25
C GLU A 752 -16.77 121.99 29.51
N LYS A 753 -17.14 121.50 30.70
CA LYS A 753 -16.67 122.02 32.00
C LYS A 753 -16.21 120.91 32.95
N ARG A 754 -16.17 119.66 32.48
CA ARG A 754 -15.60 118.51 33.18
C ARG A 754 -14.21 118.21 32.61
N SER A 755 -13.36 117.68 33.47
CA SER A 755 -12.01 117.26 33.07
C SER A 755 -12.09 116.17 31.99
N LEU A 756 -11.50 116.43 30.82
CA LEU A 756 -11.53 115.58 29.64
C LEU A 756 -10.11 115.39 29.10
N THR A 757 -9.81 114.20 28.56
CA THR A 757 -8.56 113.96 27.83
C THR A 757 -8.80 114.04 26.33
N LEU A 758 -8.18 115.03 25.68
CA LEU A 758 -8.12 115.15 24.23
C LEU A 758 -7.05 114.18 23.70
N ASN A 759 -7.39 113.38 22.68
CA ASN A 759 -6.47 112.41 22.03
C ASN A 759 -6.08 112.85 20.60
N PRO A 760 -4.86 112.58 20.09
CA PRO A 760 -4.35 113.00 18.77
C PRO A 760 -5.08 112.50 17.49
N GLY A 761 -6.31 111.98 17.61
CA GLY A 761 -7.12 111.44 16.51
C GLY A 761 -8.50 112.08 16.38
N ALA A 762 -9.36 111.56 15.49
CA ALA A 762 -10.64 112.17 15.08
C ALA A 762 -11.78 112.15 16.14
N GLY A 763 -11.47 111.94 17.42
CA GLY A 763 -12.46 111.62 18.47
C GLY A 763 -12.93 112.76 19.37
N ASN A 764 -12.36 113.96 19.27
CA ASN A 764 -12.67 115.06 20.20
C ASN A 764 -13.60 116.11 19.58
N ARG A 765 -14.71 115.64 18.98
CA ARG A 765 -15.68 116.48 18.28
C ARG A 765 -16.83 116.86 19.21
N PHE A 766 -17.15 118.15 19.27
CA PHE A 766 -18.17 118.76 20.11
C PHE A 766 -19.19 119.51 19.26
N GLU A 767 -20.47 119.46 19.62
CA GLU A 767 -21.51 120.23 18.95
C GLU A 767 -21.59 121.68 19.46
N LEU A 768 -21.86 122.62 18.55
CA LEU A 768 -21.91 124.05 18.85
C LEU A 768 -23.35 124.50 19.19
N PRO A 769 -23.60 125.01 20.41
CA PRO A 769 -24.92 125.52 20.79
C PRO A 769 -25.28 126.79 20.01
N ALA A 770 -26.59 127.08 19.90
CA ALA A 770 -27.11 128.14 19.03
C ALA A 770 -26.61 129.56 19.33
N VAL A 771 -26.21 129.82 20.58
CA VAL A 771 -25.81 131.15 21.07
C VAL A 771 -24.30 131.42 20.89
N ALA A 772 -23.52 130.43 20.44
CA ALA A 772 -22.06 130.51 20.25
C ALA A 772 -21.63 131.06 18.86
N ARG A 773 -22.57 131.65 18.11
CA ARG A 773 -22.46 131.94 16.68
C ARG A 773 -22.35 133.46 16.46
N SER A 774 -21.17 134.00 16.78
CA SER A 774 -20.82 135.41 16.56
C SER A 774 -19.57 135.50 15.67
N SER A 775 -19.52 136.52 14.81
CA SER A 775 -18.33 136.90 14.03
C SER A 775 -17.17 137.37 14.90
N ARG A 776 -17.37 137.51 16.22
CA ARG A 776 -16.33 137.82 17.21
C ARG A 776 -16.02 136.67 18.15
N ALA A 777 -16.53 135.46 17.88
CA ALA A 777 -16.34 134.31 18.75
C ALA A 777 -14.87 134.02 19.05
N ILE A 778 -14.58 133.70 20.30
CA ILE A 778 -13.27 133.27 20.80
C ILE A 778 -13.47 131.92 21.47
N ILE A 779 -12.60 130.95 21.15
CA ILE A 779 -12.52 129.71 21.92
C ILE A 779 -11.56 129.89 23.08
N VAL A 780 -11.95 129.40 24.24
CA VAL A 780 -11.14 129.38 25.46
C VAL A 780 -10.98 127.93 25.91
N VAL A 781 -9.74 127.47 26.02
CA VAL A 781 -9.39 126.12 26.46
C VAL A 781 -8.52 126.22 27.71
N THR A 782 -8.99 125.61 28.81
CA THR A 782 -8.25 125.53 30.07
C THR A 782 -7.69 124.12 30.24
N LEU A 783 -6.37 124.00 30.38
CA LEU A 783 -5.68 122.76 30.66
C LEU A 783 -5.77 122.41 32.15
N SER A 784 -5.91 121.13 32.47
CA SER A 784 -5.92 120.63 33.85
C SER A 784 -4.53 120.63 34.50
N LYS A 785 -3.48 120.54 33.68
CA LYS A 785 -2.08 120.60 34.09
C LYS A 785 -1.20 121.12 32.96
N GLN A 786 -0.01 121.60 33.31
CA GLN A 786 0.95 122.09 32.33
C GLN A 786 1.44 120.95 31.41
N PRO A 787 1.63 121.20 30.10
CA PRO A 787 2.15 120.20 29.17
C PRO A 787 3.64 119.93 29.41
N ALA A 788 4.09 118.70 29.13
CA ALA A 788 5.48 118.28 29.31
C ALA A 788 6.45 118.84 28.23
N GLU A 789 5.90 119.20 27.07
CA GLU A 789 6.61 119.76 25.92
C GLU A 789 5.73 120.77 25.16
N ASP A 790 6.34 121.55 24.27
CA ASP A 790 5.60 122.46 23.39
C ASP A 790 4.58 121.67 22.59
N SER A 791 3.32 122.02 22.77
CA SER A 791 2.17 121.32 22.22
C SER A 791 1.32 122.29 21.40
N LYS A 792 0.41 121.75 20.60
CA LYS A 792 -0.62 122.57 19.95
C LYS A 792 -1.94 121.82 19.94
N ILE A 793 -3.04 122.57 19.89
CA ILE A 793 -4.38 122.03 19.62
C ILE A 793 -4.83 122.59 18.28
N VAL A 794 -5.01 121.71 17.31
CA VAL A 794 -5.67 122.04 16.05
C VAL A 794 -7.18 122.01 16.29
N VAL A 795 -7.81 123.18 16.19
CA VAL A 795 -9.24 123.36 16.38
C VAL A 795 -9.89 123.46 15.01
N ASN A 796 -10.50 122.38 14.54
CA ASN A 796 -11.28 122.37 13.31
C ASN A 796 -12.74 122.65 13.60
N TYR A 797 -13.44 123.32 12.69
CA TYR A 797 -14.89 123.54 12.78
C TYR A 797 -15.56 123.35 11.42
N GLY A 798 -16.86 123.07 11.45
CA GLY A 798 -17.57 122.75 10.22
C GLY A 798 -19.09 122.68 10.32
N LYS A 799 -19.70 122.34 9.19
CA LYS A 799 -21.15 122.13 9.00
C LYS A 799 -21.38 120.71 8.47
N GLY A 800 -22.33 119.98 9.07
CA GLY A 800 -22.59 118.58 8.69
C GLY A 800 -21.33 117.71 8.82
N VAL A 801 -20.94 117.01 7.75
CA VAL A 801 -19.71 116.19 7.71
C VAL A 801 -18.50 116.93 7.15
N THR A 802 -18.65 118.16 6.67
CA THR A 802 -17.58 118.96 6.05
C THR A 802 -16.91 119.89 7.05
N THR A 803 -15.58 119.93 7.03
CA THR A 803 -14.77 120.93 7.74
C THR A 803 -14.76 122.21 6.92
N THR A 804 -15.15 123.34 7.52
CA THR A 804 -15.23 124.65 6.83
C THR A 804 -14.07 125.57 7.18
N GLY A 805 -13.37 125.31 8.28
CA GLY A 805 -12.17 126.04 8.68
C GLY A 805 -11.52 125.47 9.94
N GLY A 806 -10.49 126.16 10.42
CA GLY A 806 -9.81 125.78 11.65
C GLY A 806 -8.75 126.78 12.09
N ILE A 807 -8.36 126.70 13.35
CA ILE A 807 -7.27 127.47 13.96
C ILE A 807 -6.32 126.55 14.71
N VAL A 808 -5.14 127.05 15.06
CA VAL A 808 -4.17 126.31 15.87
C VAL A 808 -3.90 127.09 17.15
N LEU A 809 -4.28 126.52 18.28
CA LEU A 809 -3.88 127.03 19.60
C LEU A 809 -2.47 126.51 19.90
N ARG A 810 -1.50 127.40 20.00
CA ARG A 810 -0.14 127.03 20.40
C ARG A 810 -0.02 127.04 21.92
N ILE A 811 0.56 125.98 22.47
CA ILE A 811 0.68 125.75 23.90
C ILE A 811 2.16 125.53 24.20
N LEU A 812 2.80 126.51 24.82
CA LEU A 812 4.22 126.43 25.15
C LEU A 812 4.45 125.59 26.41
N LYS A 813 5.61 124.93 26.48
CA LYS A 813 6.14 124.30 27.69
C LYS A 813 6.36 125.37 28.75
N ASN A 814 5.84 125.13 29.96
CA ASN A 814 5.77 126.10 31.07
C ASN A 814 4.95 127.36 30.74
N PRO A 815 3.65 127.21 30.43
CA PRO A 815 2.85 128.35 30.04
C PRO A 815 2.58 129.27 31.24
N VAL A 816 2.54 130.58 30.98
CA VAL A 816 2.28 131.63 31.99
C VAL A 816 0.83 131.57 32.51
N THR A 817 -0.05 130.88 31.78
CA THR A 817 -1.45 130.60 32.10
C THR A 817 -1.81 129.19 31.64
N ASN A 818 -2.69 128.50 32.38
CA ASN A 818 -3.25 127.22 31.93
C ASN A 818 -4.48 127.41 31.02
N THR A 819 -4.91 128.65 30.80
CA THR A 819 -6.03 128.99 29.92
C THR A 819 -5.53 129.71 28.68
N PHE A 820 -5.86 129.15 27.52
CA PHE A 820 -5.46 129.62 26.21
C PHE A 820 -6.69 130.03 25.43
N ILE A 821 -6.55 131.08 24.63
CA ILE A 821 -7.66 131.57 23.80
C ILE A 821 -7.24 131.61 22.34
N GLY A 822 -8.21 131.42 21.44
CA GLY A 822 -8.01 131.54 20.01
C GLY A 822 -9.18 132.24 19.36
N GLN A 823 -8.89 133.19 18.48
CA GLN A 823 -9.91 133.92 17.74
C GLN A 823 -10.54 132.99 16.68
N LEU A 824 -11.84 132.72 16.80
CA LEU A 824 -12.61 131.99 15.78
C LEU A 824 -13.23 132.97 14.79
N GLY A 825 -13.86 134.02 15.31
CA GLY A 825 -14.54 135.04 14.53
C GLY A 825 -13.60 135.93 13.72
N GLY A 826 -13.88 136.09 12.42
CA GLY A 826 -13.03 136.82 11.47
C GLY A 826 -12.00 135.95 10.73
N GLN A 827 -11.94 134.64 11.04
CA GLN A 827 -11.15 133.65 10.29
C GLN A 827 -11.94 133.10 9.10
N VAL A 828 -11.23 132.71 8.04
CA VAL A 828 -11.84 132.15 6.82
C VAL A 828 -12.60 130.86 7.17
N GLY A 829 -13.92 130.85 6.94
CA GLY A 829 -14.78 129.68 7.12
C GLY A 829 -15.48 129.57 8.49
N TRP A 830 -15.28 130.54 9.39
CA TRP A 830 -16.09 130.69 10.61
C TRP A 830 -17.30 131.59 10.37
N ASP A 831 -18.51 131.05 10.53
CA ASP A 831 -19.78 131.75 10.34
C ASP A 831 -20.89 131.18 11.24
N ASP A 832 -22.08 131.79 11.18
CA ASP A 832 -23.24 131.39 11.99
C ASP A 832 -23.79 130.00 11.62
N ASP A 833 -23.25 129.38 10.56
CA ASP A 833 -23.67 128.10 10.01
C ASP A 833 -22.79 126.92 10.49
N ASN A 834 -21.70 127.20 11.20
CA ASN A 834 -20.93 126.14 11.86
C ASN A 834 -21.76 125.45 12.95
N ARG A 835 -21.60 124.12 13.07
CA ARG A 835 -22.39 123.26 13.97
C ARG A 835 -21.54 122.39 14.89
N TRP A 836 -20.24 122.29 14.67
CA TRP A 836 -19.35 121.50 15.50
C TRP A 836 -17.92 122.05 15.53
N LEU A 837 -17.17 121.70 16.58
CA LEU A 837 -15.73 121.88 16.76
C LEU A 837 -15.07 120.51 16.92
N ASN A 838 -13.81 120.35 16.52
CA ASN A 838 -13.00 119.18 16.77
C ASN A 838 -11.58 119.61 17.19
N LEU A 839 -11.14 119.21 18.38
CA LEU A 839 -9.88 119.66 18.97
C LEU A 839 -8.85 118.52 18.95
N ILE A 840 -7.81 118.63 18.14
CA ILE A 840 -6.79 117.57 17.98
C ILE A 840 -5.48 118.04 18.60
N PRO A 841 -5.03 117.43 19.70
CA PRO A 841 -3.74 117.76 20.30
C PRO A 841 -2.59 117.05 19.58
N GLU A 842 -1.44 117.73 19.47
CA GLU A 842 -0.18 117.16 18.96
C GLU A 842 0.99 117.55 19.89
N PRO A 843 1.96 116.65 20.18
CA PRO A 843 2.10 115.29 19.63
C PRO A 843 1.36 114.20 20.42
N GLY A 844 0.77 114.52 21.57
CA GLY A 844 0.17 113.54 22.49
C GLY A 844 -1.10 114.02 23.18
N ASN A 845 -1.63 113.20 24.09
CA ASN A 845 -2.88 113.49 24.79
C ASN A 845 -2.77 114.75 25.68
N LEU A 846 -3.80 115.59 25.72
CA LEU A 846 -3.88 116.78 26.59
C LEU A 846 -5.10 116.70 27.51
N GLN A 847 -4.92 116.98 28.80
CA GLN A 847 -6.01 117.07 29.78
C GLN A 847 -6.54 118.50 29.87
N VAL A 848 -7.84 118.69 29.68
CA VAL A 848 -8.53 119.99 29.71
C VAL A 848 -9.65 119.98 30.74
N ASP A 849 -9.80 121.07 31.50
CA ASP A 849 -10.86 121.25 32.51
C ASP A 849 -12.05 122.04 31.98
N ALA A 850 -11.85 122.86 30.95
CA ALA A 850 -12.94 123.60 30.33
C ALA A 850 -12.66 123.92 28.86
N ILE A 851 -13.70 123.82 28.04
CA ILE A 851 -13.77 124.35 26.68
C ILE A 851 -14.99 125.27 26.63
N ILE A 852 -14.74 126.55 26.38
CA ILE A 852 -15.75 127.59 26.43
C ILE A 852 -15.65 128.41 25.15
N ILE A 853 -16.79 128.91 24.67
CA ILE A 853 -16.85 129.92 23.62
C ILE A 853 -17.37 131.20 24.23
N THR A 854 -16.67 132.28 23.94
CA THR A 854 -16.97 133.61 24.44
C THR A 854 -17.07 134.60 23.28
N GLY A 855 -17.68 135.76 23.54
CA GLY A 855 -17.84 136.82 22.55
C GLY A 855 -19.26 136.89 21.98
N ARG A 856 -19.95 138.00 22.30
CA ARG A 856 -21.08 138.52 21.52
C ARG A 856 -20.59 139.56 20.53
#